data_AF-E3MCB4-F1
#
_entry.id   AF-E3MCB4-F1
#
_cell.length_a   1.000
_cell.length_b   1.000
_cell.length_c   1.000
_cell.angle_alpha   90.00
_cell.angle_beta   90.00
_cell.angle_gamma   90.00
#
_symmetry.space_group_name_H-M   'P 1'
#
loop_
_entity.id
_entity.type
_entity.pdbx_description
1 polymer ?
#
loop_
_entity_poly.entity_id
_entity_poly.type
_entity_poly.pdbx_seq_one_letter_code
_entity_poly.pdbx_strand_id
1 'polypeptide(L)'
;MSFNSSDVPSTLYSLVDEQGGGILSPWIKYARSSGDYSILEEYLDTAVKSYLYNGGKGKLVPISQLVTIRNKQRNALLGALRRKKGRGKSGPNILEHIDQDALSSGDFLKALKVLDGGMIKGRRSFKYRELVWDMDQRGRLGENLLHVCMLLNTADMNELVKQMTYRFPKIVNDIFLSEEYYGLSPLHQAIVNEDLEMVYFLCRKGADVHQRLVININRFSNQGSRCYGSFFCADDQKASRTDSLEHEWVDLVQNTKYIGQMYWGEYPLSFAACTNQVDCFRLLRAMKADPNMPDTNGNTVLHLTVIHDLPEMFMLAVELGANLHVRNNLKLTPLALAARLAKKQIYDLILECDMDISWRYGPVVCKAYPLNDVDTINESDGSLNPNSVIANVVYGDKVEHLEFFDGLIEEVLESKWQTFGKKQLFMSLAGYIYFLAVFYLAFMTRDAHVLPNEQNEEDEIIEADYSNYTEVLSAGLSLREHLAIARLAERNVLPAHCHLWDYSGPSQQIRMISEVLCLFAVVVRTFKDCIDAQRTGFSRWWNSIKAFPEKVLHKFCQILVMSTVPLRVGCYLDDSFLVIENFIVIGIVIMSTFHFLFYCRSLKFVGPFVLMVYKIIVRDMLRFLLIYSFFLMGFAQAFFVIFKSCERAEIVYREKHNYTDDEEYIERFENIMEDGVEAVMRMFIMSVGEFGALYKNLNECKSSIAPQSKVFFILFELIVTVMLLNLLIAMMTRTYEKIAETEKEWKRQWAQVILMLEQSSSASERLLSLYRYTRPIRSDKRRRAFVVKVKSDERQQPQFKLIAPRGKPSIRLSNNSSIHVLHVLSKNP
;
A
#
# COMPACT_ATOMS: atom_id res chain seq x y z
N MET A 1 17.73 31.09 -6.07
CA MET A 1 18.17 30.83 -4.69
C MET A 1 19.16 31.92 -4.32
N SER A 2 18.80 32.81 -3.40
CA SER A 2 19.71 33.85 -2.89
C SER A 2 20.65 33.23 -1.86
N PHE A 3 21.87 32.95 -2.29
CA PHE A 3 22.91 32.38 -1.44
C PHE A 3 23.60 33.49 -0.65
N ASN A 4 23.74 33.30 0.67
CA ASN A 4 24.39 34.24 1.57
C ASN A 4 25.85 34.45 1.17
N SER A 5 26.25 35.72 1.13
CA SER A 5 27.48 36.26 0.58
C SER A 5 28.65 36.30 1.57
N SER A 6 29.00 35.16 2.19
CA SER A 6 30.06 35.15 3.22
C SER A 6 31.01 33.96 3.14
N ASP A 7 31.49 33.61 1.94
CA ASP A 7 32.54 32.60 1.78
C ASP A 7 33.69 33.18 0.95
N VAL A 8 34.87 33.27 1.57
CA VAL A 8 36.15 33.51 0.89
C VAL A 8 36.27 32.46 -0.23
N PRO A 9 36.53 32.84 -1.49
CA PRO A 9 36.69 31.88 -2.58
C PRO A 9 37.80 30.90 -2.20
N SER A 10 37.51 29.59 -2.25
CA SER A 10 38.51 28.60 -1.93
C SER A 10 39.71 28.76 -2.86
N THR A 11 40.90 28.58 -2.31
CA THR A 11 42.18 28.68 -3.05
C THR A 11 42.20 27.76 -4.27
N LEU A 12 41.44 26.65 -4.25
CA LEU A 12 41.24 25.75 -5.38
C LEU A 12 40.78 26.44 -6.68
N TYR A 13 39.78 27.32 -6.61
CA TYR A 13 39.21 27.97 -7.81
C TYR A 13 40.16 29.00 -8.44
N SER A 14 41.28 29.33 -7.78
CA SER A 14 42.34 30.14 -8.38
C SER A 14 43.15 29.36 -9.43
N LEU A 15 43.27 28.03 -9.28
CA LEU A 15 43.98 27.17 -10.22
C LEU A 15 43.17 26.97 -11.51
N VAL A 16 41.90 26.59 -11.35
CA VAL A 16 40.90 26.48 -12.42
C VAL A 16 39.57 26.99 -11.87
N ASP A 17 38.98 28.00 -12.52
CA ASP A 17 37.70 28.56 -12.07
C ASP A 17 36.50 27.75 -12.62
N GLU A 18 35.29 28.10 -12.18
CA GLU A 18 34.03 27.46 -12.60
C GLU A 18 33.69 27.67 -14.10
N GLN A 19 34.38 28.57 -14.81
CA GLN A 19 34.23 28.84 -16.24
C GLN A 19 35.38 28.23 -17.08
N GLY A 20 36.33 27.53 -16.45
CA GLY A 20 37.52 26.98 -17.11
C GLY A 20 38.65 27.98 -17.34
N GLY A 21 38.63 29.11 -16.63
CA GLY A 21 39.74 30.05 -16.49
C GLY A 21 40.77 29.59 -15.44
N GLY A 22 41.51 30.52 -14.84
CA GLY A 22 42.49 30.23 -13.79
C GLY A 22 43.93 30.09 -14.29
N ILE A 23 44.86 29.89 -13.35
CA ILE A 23 46.31 29.89 -13.62
C ILE A 23 46.71 28.78 -14.59
N LEU A 24 46.07 27.61 -14.54
CA LEU A 24 46.45 26.45 -15.37
C LEU A 24 45.88 26.49 -16.80
N SER A 25 44.82 27.27 -17.03
CA SER A 25 44.09 27.31 -18.32
C SER A 25 44.92 27.88 -19.49
N PRO A 26 45.69 28.97 -19.35
CA PRO A 26 46.58 29.45 -20.40
C PRO A 26 47.72 28.47 -20.72
N TRP A 27 48.28 27.83 -19.69
CA TRP A 27 49.41 26.92 -19.86
C TRP A 27 49.02 25.61 -20.54
N ILE A 28 47.82 25.08 -20.29
CA ILE A 28 47.36 23.89 -21.02
C ILE A 28 47.08 24.21 -22.50
N LYS A 29 46.57 25.41 -22.81
CA LYS A 29 46.39 25.86 -24.20
C LYS A 29 47.73 25.99 -24.91
N TYR A 30 48.72 26.57 -24.23
CA TYR A 30 50.10 26.65 -24.73
C TYR A 30 50.69 25.25 -24.97
N ALA A 31 50.60 24.36 -23.97
CA ALA A 31 51.13 23.00 -24.06
C ALA A 31 50.48 22.19 -25.19
N ARG A 32 49.17 22.33 -25.39
CA ARG A 32 48.44 21.68 -26.49
C ARG A 32 48.86 22.21 -27.86
N SER A 33 49.12 23.51 -28.00
CA SER A 33 49.55 24.12 -29.27
C SER A 33 51.01 23.86 -29.62
N SER A 34 51.88 23.77 -28.61
CA SER A 34 53.32 23.58 -28.77
C SER A 34 53.74 22.10 -28.74
N GLY A 35 52.93 21.25 -28.13
CA GLY A 35 53.26 19.84 -27.84
C GLY A 35 54.23 19.64 -26.68
N ASP A 36 54.68 20.73 -26.02
CA ASP A 36 55.60 20.69 -24.89
C ASP A 36 54.84 20.86 -23.57
N TYR A 37 54.90 19.83 -22.72
CA TYR A 37 54.23 19.77 -21.42
C TYR A 37 55.15 20.10 -20.24
N SER A 38 56.44 20.35 -20.47
CA SER A 38 57.44 20.52 -19.40
C SER A 38 57.11 21.66 -18.43
N ILE A 39 56.71 22.82 -18.95
CA ILE A 39 56.33 24.00 -18.15
C ILE A 39 55.10 23.67 -17.29
N LEU A 40 54.11 23.00 -17.87
CA LEU A 40 52.89 22.61 -17.15
C LEU A 40 53.23 21.62 -16.03
N GLU A 41 54.11 20.66 -16.27
CA GLU A 41 54.56 19.68 -15.27
C GLU A 41 55.26 20.34 -14.07
N GLU A 42 56.12 21.33 -14.29
CA GLU A 42 56.77 22.09 -13.22
C GLU A 42 55.74 22.86 -12.37
N TYR A 43 54.74 23.46 -13.02
CA TYR A 43 53.64 24.11 -12.32
C TYR A 43 52.76 23.12 -11.55
N LEU A 44 52.51 21.92 -12.06
CA LEU A 44 51.80 20.87 -11.33
C LEU A 44 52.58 20.43 -10.08
N ASP A 45 53.91 20.32 -10.19
CA ASP A 45 54.79 19.92 -9.08
C ASP A 45 54.93 20.98 -7.97
N THR A 46 54.77 22.26 -8.32
CA THR A 46 54.83 23.36 -7.36
C THR A 46 53.46 23.72 -6.82
N ALA A 47 52.50 24.01 -7.70
CA ALA A 47 51.19 24.55 -7.34
C ALA A 47 50.21 23.47 -6.88
N VAL A 48 50.15 22.29 -7.51
CA VAL A 48 49.17 21.25 -7.14
C VAL A 48 49.68 20.40 -5.98
N LYS A 49 50.99 20.15 -5.91
CA LYS A 49 51.59 19.31 -4.87
C LYS A 49 51.36 19.82 -3.44
N SER A 50 51.21 21.13 -3.25
CA SER A 50 50.89 21.72 -1.94
C SER A 50 49.49 21.36 -1.44
N TYR A 51 48.57 20.99 -2.33
CA TYR A 51 47.20 20.58 -2.01
C TYR A 51 47.07 19.07 -1.74
N LEU A 52 48.14 18.29 -1.97
CA LEU A 52 48.12 16.83 -1.88
C LEU A 52 48.77 16.35 -0.58
N TYR A 53 48.15 15.36 0.07
CA TYR A 53 48.76 14.69 1.20
C TYR A 53 50.04 13.96 0.79
N ASN A 54 51.12 14.22 1.52
CA ASN A 54 52.43 13.59 1.32
C ASN A 54 52.93 13.71 -0.14
N GLY A 55 52.60 14.82 -0.82
CA GLY A 55 52.97 15.06 -2.22
C GLY A 55 52.36 14.05 -3.19
N GLY A 56 51.14 13.55 -2.93
CA GLY A 56 50.39 12.66 -3.80
C GLY A 56 50.43 11.18 -3.41
N LYS A 57 51.10 10.82 -2.30
CA LYS A 57 51.08 9.44 -1.78
C LYS A 57 49.79 9.07 -1.04
N GLY A 58 49.00 10.08 -0.64
CA GLY A 58 47.75 9.92 0.09
C GLY A 58 47.91 9.75 1.60
N LYS A 59 46.78 9.81 2.30
CA LYS A 59 46.63 9.66 3.75
C LYS A 59 45.45 8.76 4.06
N LEU A 60 45.61 7.84 5.01
CA LEU A 60 44.50 7.04 5.54
C LEU A 60 43.74 7.86 6.58
N VAL A 61 42.49 8.20 6.28
CA VAL A 61 41.60 9.00 7.13
C VAL A 61 40.53 8.09 7.74
N PRO A 62 40.28 8.14 9.07
CA PRO A 62 39.27 7.30 9.69
C PRO A 62 37.86 7.66 9.21
N ILE A 63 37.02 6.65 8.99
CA ILE A 63 35.64 6.81 8.47
C ILE A 63 34.78 7.60 9.45
N SER A 64 35.00 7.43 10.76
CA SER A 64 34.35 8.20 11.83
C SER A 64 34.52 9.71 11.64
N GLN A 65 35.70 10.16 11.19
CA GLN A 65 35.97 11.57 10.90
C GLN A 65 35.17 12.05 9.68
N LEU A 66 35.11 11.27 8.61
CA LEU A 66 34.34 11.60 7.40
C LEU A 66 32.84 11.66 7.69
N VAL A 67 32.32 10.70 8.46
CA VAL A 67 30.92 10.67 8.91
C VAL A 67 30.60 11.88 9.78
N THR A 68 31.52 12.31 10.65
CA THR A 68 31.32 13.50 11.49
C THR A 68 31.22 14.77 10.64
N ILE A 69 32.07 14.93 9.64
CA ILE A 69 32.01 16.07 8.69
C ILE A 69 30.68 16.07 7.94
N ARG A 70 30.27 14.90 7.41
CA ARG A 70 29.00 14.73 6.70
C ARG A 70 27.79 15.07 7.58
N ASN A 71 27.78 14.60 8.83
CA ASN A 71 26.73 14.91 9.80
C ASN A 71 26.67 16.41 10.13
N LYS A 72 27.83 17.07 10.27
CA LYS A 72 27.89 18.52 10.49
C LYS A 72 27.29 19.29 9.31
N GLN A 73 27.62 18.91 8.07
CA GLN A 73 27.03 19.50 6.86
C GLN A 73 25.51 19.27 6.81
N ARG A 74 25.05 18.06 7.11
CA ARG A 74 23.61 17.74 7.18
C ARG A 74 22.87 18.61 8.17
N ASN A 75 23.38 18.72 9.39
CA ASN A 75 22.77 19.55 10.42
C ASN A 75 22.77 21.04 10.03
N ALA A 76 23.79 21.51 9.32
CA ALA A 76 23.82 22.86 8.75
C ALA A 76 22.76 23.07 7.66
N LEU A 77 22.61 22.13 6.71
CA LEU A 77 21.60 22.18 5.64
C LEU A 77 20.16 22.08 6.18
N LEU A 78 19.96 21.34 7.27
CA LEU A 78 18.67 21.26 7.98
C LEU A 78 18.29 22.58 8.69
N GLY A 79 19.25 23.48 8.87
CA GLY A 79 19.15 24.66 9.74
C GLY A 79 18.80 25.98 9.06
N ALA A 80 17.51 26.22 8.78
CA ALA A 80 16.85 27.55 8.85
C ALA A 80 15.31 27.45 8.70
N LEU A 81 14.84 26.76 7.65
CA LEU A 81 13.41 26.65 7.30
C LEU A 81 12.64 25.57 8.08
N ARG A 82 13.31 24.49 8.47
CA ARG A 82 12.70 23.31 9.11
C ARG A 82 12.46 23.49 10.61
N ARG A 83 13.32 24.27 11.31
CA ARG A 83 13.12 24.71 12.71
C ARG A 83 11.80 25.47 12.92
N LYS A 84 11.36 26.25 11.91
CA LYS A 84 10.11 27.05 11.97
C LYS A 84 8.83 26.23 11.74
N LYS A 85 8.94 24.98 11.22
CA LYS A 85 7.79 24.16 10.77
C LYS A 85 7.53 22.88 11.55
N GLY A 86 8.34 22.56 12.57
CA GLY A 86 8.13 21.40 13.48
C GLY A 86 8.14 20.00 12.84
N ARG A 87 8.41 19.87 11.53
CA ARG A 87 8.30 18.62 10.74
C ARG A 87 9.64 17.96 10.42
N GLY A 88 10.72 18.36 11.08
CA GLY A 88 12.06 17.85 10.84
C GLY A 88 12.63 17.13 12.04
N LYS A 89 12.13 15.95 12.38
CA LYS A 89 12.89 15.02 13.21
C LYS A 89 13.73 14.19 12.26
N SER A 90 15.04 14.46 12.18
CA SER A 90 15.99 13.43 11.74
C SER A 90 15.87 12.24 12.71
N GLY A 91 16.23 11.04 12.25
CA GLY A 91 16.48 9.92 13.16
C GLY A 91 17.44 10.34 14.27
N PRO A 92 17.47 9.64 15.42
CA PRO A 92 18.28 10.02 16.56
C PRO A 92 19.73 10.23 16.10
N ASN A 93 20.19 11.49 16.10
CA ASN A 93 21.58 11.82 15.90
C ASN A 93 22.30 11.32 17.16
N ILE A 94 22.83 10.09 17.12
CA ILE A 94 23.58 9.46 18.22
C ILE A 94 24.73 10.37 18.71
N LEU A 95 25.18 11.30 17.87
CA LEU A 95 26.30 12.23 18.13
C LEU A 95 25.89 13.60 18.69
N GLU A 96 24.61 13.96 18.71
CA GLU A 96 24.17 15.29 19.17
C GLU A 96 24.15 15.40 20.71
N HIS A 97 24.15 14.25 21.40
CA HIS A 97 24.31 14.15 22.86
C HIS A 97 25.78 14.07 23.32
N ILE A 98 26.74 14.20 22.41
CA ILE A 98 28.17 14.18 22.74
C ILE A 98 28.64 15.64 22.78
N ASP A 99 29.01 16.13 23.97
CA ASP A 99 29.49 17.50 24.20
C ASP A 99 30.63 17.86 23.23
N GLN A 100 30.43 18.92 22.45
CA GLN A 100 31.41 19.40 21.48
C GLN A 100 32.69 19.96 22.14
N ASP A 101 32.61 20.38 23.40
CA ASP A 101 33.75 20.86 24.16
C ASP A 101 34.67 19.71 24.61
N ALA A 102 34.11 18.51 24.81
CA ALA A 102 34.87 17.28 25.07
C ALA A 102 35.61 16.75 23.82
N LEU A 103 35.20 17.18 22.61
CA LEU A 103 35.82 16.79 21.33
C LEU A 103 37.23 17.35 21.15
N SER A 104 37.58 18.46 21.83
CA SER A 104 38.93 19.04 21.80
C SER A 104 39.93 18.30 22.70
N SER A 105 39.44 17.40 23.57
CA SER A 105 40.29 16.60 24.44
C SER A 105 40.95 15.49 23.61
N GLY A 106 42.30 15.44 23.65
CA GLY A 106 43.07 14.38 22.97
C GLY A 106 42.70 12.95 23.41
N ASP A 107 41.93 12.81 24.49
CA ASP A 107 41.44 11.55 25.03
C ASP A 107 40.22 11.00 24.27
N PHE A 108 39.36 11.85 23.67
CA PHE A 108 38.29 11.38 22.78
C PHE A 108 38.83 10.89 21.44
N LEU A 109 39.84 11.58 20.88
CA LEU A 109 40.57 11.10 19.71
C LEU A 109 41.28 9.78 19.99
N LYS A 110 41.82 9.58 21.20
CA LYS A 110 42.32 8.28 21.66
C LYS A 110 41.20 7.25 21.79
N ALA A 111 40.02 7.61 22.33
CA ALA A 111 38.88 6.70 22.46
C ALA A 111 38.32 6.26 21.10
N LEU A 112 38.22 7.17 20.13
CA LEU A 112 37.95 6.88 18.72
C LEU A 112 39.04 5.97 18.13
N LYS A 113 40.31 6.23 18.42
CA LYS A 113 41.44 5.39 17.97
C LYS A 113 41.43 3.98 18.60
N VAL A 114 40.90 3.84 19.82
CA VAL A 114 40.71 2.57 20.55
C VAL A 114 39.49 1.82 20.02
N LEU A 115 38.37 2.50 19.78
CA LEU A 115 37.22 1.98 19.02
C LEU A 115 37.64 1.57 17.61
N ASP A 116 38.58 2.29 17.00
CA ASP A 116 39.14 2.00 15.70
C ASP A 116 40.13 0.80 15.72
N GLY A 117 40.60 0.37 16.91
CA GLY A 117 41.63 -0.66 17.10
C GLY A 117 41.20 -2.05 17.60
N GLY A 118 39.94 -2.26 18.01
CA GLY A 118 39.51 -3.54 18.62
C GLY A 118 38.97 -4.60 17.63
N MET A 119 39.53 -5.82 17.67
CA MET A 119 38.93 -7.01 17.06
C MET A 119 37.68 -7.44 17.85
N ILE A 120 36.50 -7.36 17.23
CA ILE A 120 35.30 -8.02 17.76
C ILE A 120 34.88 -9.10 16.75
N LYS A 121 34.96 -10.37 17.16
CA LYS A 121 34.49 -11.56 16.42
C LYS A 121 35.12 -11.80 15.03
N GLY A 122 36.43 -11.58 14.87
CA GLY A 122 37.18 -12.11 13.72
C GLY A 122 36.84 -11.53 12.33
N ARG A 123 35.96 -10.52 12.22
CA ARG A 123 35.71 -9.77 10.99
C ARG A 123 36.39 -8.40 11.08
N ARG A 124 37.33 -8.11 10.18
CA ARG A 124 37.94 -6.78 10.05
C ARG A 124 36.88 -5.82 9.50
N SER A 125 36.43 -4.84 10.29
CA SER A 125 35.61 -3.73 9.76
C SER A 125 36.50 -2.67 9.13
N PHE A 126 36.03 -2.10 8.02
CA PHE A 126 36.66 -1.04 7.25
C PHE A 126 36.58 0.25 8.05
N LYS A 127 37.72 0.76 8.51
CA LYS A 127 37.75 1.94 9.40
C LYS A 127 38.49 3.14 8.83
N TYR A 128 39.18 2.99 7.70
CA TYR A 128 39.99 4.06 7.11
C TYR A 128 39.80 4.13 5.60
N ARG A 129 39.57 5.33 5.05
CA ARG A 129 39.54 5.64 3.61
C ARG A 129 40.85 6.30 3.19
N GLU A 130 41.42 5.92 2.06
CA GLU A 130 42.59 6.60 1.49
C GLU A 130 42.13 7.85 0.73
N LEU A 131 42.56 9.03 1.15
CA LEU A 131 42.33 10.30 0.46
C LEU A 131 43.67 10.88 0.00
N VAL A 132 43.69 11.45 -1.21
CA VAL A 132 44.91 11.99 -1.82
C VAL A 132 44.97 13.51 -1.70
N TRP A 133 43.84 14.17 -1.92
CA TRP A 133 43.69 15.62 -1.78
C TRP A 133 43.36 16.01 -0.34
N ASP A 134 43.99 17.09 0.15
CA ASP A 134 43.81 17.59 1.51
C ASP A 134 42.36 18.01 1.77
N MET A 135 41.76 17.54 2.88
CA MET A 135 40.36 17.82 3.21
C MET A 135 40.06 19.31 3.38
N ASP A 136 41.01 20.09 3.90
CA ASP A 136 40.83 21.52 4.18
C ASP A 136 41.00 22.40 2.92
N GLN A 137 41.64 21.86 1.87
CA GLN A 137 41.96 22.56 0.63
C GLN A 137 41.06 22.13 -0.54
N ARG A 138 39.84 21.66 -0.25
CA ARG A 138 38.83 21.25 -1.26
C ARG A 138 37.90 22.40 -1.61
N GLY A 139 37.15 22.22 -2.70
CA GLY A 139 36.09 23.13 -3.11
C GLY A 139 34.88 23.11 -2.18
N ARG A 140 33.88 23.94 -2.48
CA ARG A 140 32.68 24.12 -1.63
C ARG A 140 31.88 22.83 -1.46
N LEU A 141 31.87 21.96 -2.48
CA LEU A 141 31.20 20.65 -2.48
C LEU A 141 32.15 19.51 -2.10
N GLY A 142 33.35 19.81 -1.58
CA GLY A 142 34.36 18.80 -1.25
C GLY A 142 35.05 18.18 -2.47
N GLU A 143 34.97 18.85 -3.62
CA GLU A 143 35.60 18.47 -4.87
C GLU A 143 37.11 18.74 -4.87
N ASN A 144 37.83 18.05 -5.76
CA ASN A 144 39.25 18.26 -6.00
C ASN A 144 39.42 18.92 -7.39
N LEU A 145 40.64 19.34 -7.72
CA LEU A 145 40.91 20.00 -9.00
C LEU A 145 40.52 19.12 -10.20
N LEU A 146 40.75 17.82 -10.10
CA LEU A 146 40.43 16.85 -11.14
C LEU A 146 38.90 16.76 -11.39
N HIS A 147 38.10 16.79 -10.33
CA HIS A 147 36.64 16.86 -10.41
C HIS A 147 36.16 18.15 -11.09
N VAL A 148 36.74 19.31 -10.75
CA VAL A 148 36.41 20.59 -11.40
C VAL A 148 36.69 20.53 -12.90
N CYS A 149 37.87 20.03 -13.31
CA CYS A 149 38.23 19.89 -14.72
C CYS A 149 37.27 18.95 -15.47
N MET A 150 36.88 17.83 -14.87
CA MET A 150 35.91 16.92 -15.49
C MET A 150 34.49 17.48 -15.53
N LEU A 151 34.07 18.29 -14.53
CA LEU A 151 32.76 18.95 -14.57
C LEU A 151 32.64 19.93 -15.75
N LEU A 152 33.74 20.61 -16.11
CA LEU A 152 33.79 21.51 -17.27
C LEU A 152 33.78 20.76 -18.62
N ASN A 153 34.35 19.56 -18.66
CA ASN A 153 34.40 18.67 -19.83
C ASN A 153 34.84 19.34 -21.15
N THR A 154 35.80 20.27 -21.10
CA THR A 154 36.41 20.85 -22.31
C THR A 154 37.63 20.04 -22.74
N ALA A 155 37.97 20.06 -24.02
CA ALA A 155 39.10 19.28 -24.55
C ALA A 155 40.44 19.63 -23.86
N ASP A 156 40.66 20.91 -23.51
CA ASP A 156 41.85 21.35 -22.78
C ASP A 156 41.86 20.78 -21.35
N MET A 157 40.72 20.83 -20.64
CA MET A 157 40.61 20.30 -19.29
C MET A 157 40.72 18.77 -19.25
N ASN A 158 40.19 18.06 -20.24
CA ASN A 158 40.34 16.60 -20.33
C ASN A 158 41.82 16.22 -20.55
N GLU A 159 42.59 17.01 -21.29
CA GLU A 159 44.03 16.79 -21.43
C GLU A 159 44.77 17.11 -20.12
N LEU A 160 44.41 18.19 -19.43
CA LEU A 160 44.94 18.51 -18.09
C LEU A 160 44.68 17.36 -17.09
N VAL A 161 43.48 16.77 -17.11
CA VAL A 161 43.12 15.60 -16.29
C VAL A 161 44.03 14.41 -16.59
N LYS A 162 44.34 14.14 -17.87
CA LYS A 162 45.27 13.08 -18.24
C LYS A 162 46.67 13.37 -17.67
N GLN A 163 47.20 14.57 -17.85
CA GLN A 163 48.53 14.96 -17.34
C GLN A 163 48.62 14.85 -15.81
N MET A 164 47.61 15.35 -15.09
CA MET A 164 47.52 15.20 -13.64
C MET A 164 47.49 13.73 -13.20
N THR A 165 46.77 12.89 -13.94
CA THR A 165 46.67 11.44 -13.65
C THR A 165 47.99 10.71 -13.92
N TYR A 166 48.75 11.11 -14.93
CA TYR A 166 50.10 10.57 -15.17
C TYR A 166 51.03 10.90 -14.00
N ARG A 167 50.97 12.13 -13.49
CA ARG A 167 51.84 12.58 -12.41
C ARG A 167 51.44 12.02 -11.04
N PHE A 168 50.15 12.02 -10.73
CA PHE A 168 49.60 11.62 -9.44
C PHE A 168 48.62 10.44 -9.60
N PRO A 169 49.10 9.20 -9.79
CA PRO A 169 48.25 8.06 -10.19
C PRO A 169 47.15 7.70 -9.17
N LYS A 170 47.34 8.00 -7.88
CA LYS A 170 46.35 7.68 -6.84
C LYS A 170 45.14 8.61 -6.84
N ILE A 171 45.23 9.79 -7.46
CA ILE A 171 44.14 10.78 -7.46
C ILE A 171 42.87 10.26 -8.16
N VAL A 172 43.02 9.26 -9.02
CA VAL A 172 41.94 8.63 -9.79
C VAL A 172 40.82 8.04 -8.92
N ASN A 173 41.14 7.64 -7.68
CA ASN A 173 40.18 7.04 -6.74
C ASN A 173 39.75 8.00 -5.62
N ASP A 174 40.15 9.27 -5.70
CA ASP A 174 39.72 10.29 -4.75
C ASP A 174 38.22 10.60 -4.94
N ILE A 175 37.54 11.06 -3.90
CA ILE A 175 36.07 11.19 -3.90
C ILE A 175 35.60 12.60 -3.53
N PHE A 176 34.36 12.93 -3.90
CA PHE A 176 33.64 14.06 -3.33
C PHE A 176 33.28 13.80 -1.86
N LEU A 177 33.38 14.83 -1.02
CA LEU A 177 33.10 14.75 0.42
C LEU A 177 31.80 15.44 0.86
N SER A 178 31.14 16.23 0.00
CA SER A 178 29.85 16.85 0.34
C SER A 178 28.78 15.81 0.63
N GLU A 179 27.82 16.15 1.48
CA GLU A 179 26.66 15.27 1.74
C GLU A 179 25.89 14.90 0.46
N GLU A 180 25.74 15.83 -0.47
CA GLU A 180 24.96 15.63 -1.69
C GLU A 180 25.64 14.66 -2.67
N TYR A 181 26.96 14.78 -2.85
CA TYR A 181 27.74 14.01 -3.83
C TYR A 181 28.73 13.02 -3.18
N TYR A 182 28.57 12.71 -1.89
CA TYR A 182 29.50 11.89 -1.14
C TYR A 182 29.87 10.59 -1.87
N GLY A 183 31.16 10.32 -2.03
CA GLY A 183 31.65 9.10 -2.66
C GLY A 183 31.60 9.08 -4.20
N LEU A 184 31.13 10.17 -4.83
CA LEU A 184 31.26 10.33 -6.29
C LEU A 184 32.76 10.34 -6.63
N SER A 185 33.16 9.52 -7.59
CA SER A 185 34.56 9.38 -8.03
C SER A 185 34.74 9.89 -9.45
N PRO A 186 35.99 10.13 -9.90
CA PRO A 186 36.30 10.52 -11.26
C PRO A 186 35.70 9.62 -12.33
N LEU A 187 35.68 8.31 -12.06
CA LEU A 187 35.10 7.33 -12.96
C LEU A 187 33.58 7.53 -13.12
N HIS A 188 32.87 7.87 -12.05
CA HIS A 188 31.44 8.20 -12.14
C HIS A 188 31.22 9.46 -12.98
N GLN A 189 32.03 10.50 -12.76
CA GLN A 189 31.89 11.75 -13.51
C GLN A 189 32.15 11.55 -15.01
N ALA A 190 33.17 10.75 -15.38
CA ALA A 190 33.45 10.44 -16.78
C ALA A 190 32.29 9.71 -17.46
N ILE A 191 31.60 8.81 -16.73
CA ILE A 191 30.38 8.14 -17.23
C ILE A 191 29.25 9.14 -17.38
N VAL A 192 29.02 10.02 -16.40
CA VAL A 192 27.98 11.06 -16.50
C VAL A 192 28.22 12.00 -17.69
N ASN A 193 29.49 12.26 -18.02
CA ASN A 193 29.89 13.09 -19.17
C ASN A 193 29.79 12.36 -20.53
N GLU A 194 29.45 11.07 -20.56
CA GLU A 194 29.39 10.25 -21.78
C GLU A 194 30.73 10.11 -22.53
N ASP A 195 31.87 10.27 -21.82
CA ASP A 195 33.21 10.19 -22.43
C ASP A 195 33.82 8.78 -22.29
N LEU A 196 33.63 7.96 -23.33
CA LEU A 196 34.17 6.60 -23.39
C LEU A 196 35.71 6.56 -23.33
N GLU A 197 36.39 7.53 -23.95
CA GLU A 197 37.86 7.57 -23.98
C GLU A 197 38.43 7.84 -22.59
N MET A 198 37.82 8.78 -21.86
CA MET A 198 38.20 9.08 -20.48
C MET A 198 37.90 7.90 -19.57
N VAL A 199 36.74 7.23 -19.71
CA VAL A 199 36.42 6.02 -18.95
C VAL A 199 37.48 4.95 -19.18
N TYR A 200 37.88 4.70 -20.43
CA TYR A 200 38.93 3.76 -20.78
C TYR A 200 40.28 4.13 -20.16
N PHE A 201 40.65 5.40 -20.25
CA PHE A 201 41.90 5.94 -19.71
C PHE A 201 41.97 5.77 -18.18
N LEU A 202 40.94 6.21 -17.45
CA LEU A 202 40.88 6.10 -16.00
C LEU A 202 40.93 4.64 -15.55
N CYS A 203 40.19 3.75 -16.21
CA CYS A 203 40.22 2.31 -15.89
C CYS A 203 41.62 1.71 -16.11
N ARG A 204 42.35 2.11 -17.16
CA ARG A 204 43.74 1.68 -17.38
C ARG A 204 44.71 2.20 -16.33
N LYS A 205 44.45 3.39 -15.77
CA LYS A 205 45.25 4.03 -14.73
C LYS A 205 44.94 3.53 -13.32
N GLY A 206 44.06 2.53 -13.19
CA GLY A 206 43.77 1.88 -11.92
C GLY A 206 42.57 2.48 -11.19
N ALA A 207 41.64 3.11 -11.92
CA ALA A 207 40.34 3.47 -11.37
C ALA A 207 39.64 2.21 -10.82
N ASP A 208 39.11 2.32 -9.62
CA ASP A 208 38.38 1.24 -8.99
C ASP A 208 37.03 1.05 -9.67
N VAL A 209 36.99 0.06 -10.57
CA VAL A 209 35.78 -0.32 -11.30
C VAL A 209 34.82 -1.03 -10.34
N HIS A 210 35.21 -2.13 -9.68
CA HIS A 210 34.30 -2.95 -8.85
C HIS A 210 35.01 -3.95 -7.93
N GLN A 211 35.98 -3.49 -7.13
CA GLN A 211 36.83 -4.35 -6.30
C GLN A 211 37.68 -5.34 -7.12
N ARG A 212 38.99 -5.07 -7.13
CA ARG A 212 40.00 -5.90 -7.75
C ARG A 212 39.97 -7.31 -7.15
N LEU A 213 39.55 -8.31 -7.92
CA LEU A 213 39.86 -9.71 -7.64
C LEU A 213 41.38 -9.89 -7.84
N VAL A 214 42.17 -9.48 -6.84
CA VAL A 214 43.47 -10.09 -6.59
C VAL A 214 43.21 -11.20 -5.60
N ILE A 215 43.63 -12.39 -5.97
CA ILE A 215 43.84 -13.54 -5.10
C ILE A 215 44.92 -13.16 -4.08
N ASN A 216 44.56 -12.33 -3.10
CA ASN A 216 45.31 -12.16 -1.88
C ASN A 216 44.31 -12.39 -0.77
N ILE A 217 44.37 -13.60 -0.22
CA ILE A 217 43.44 -14.23 0.74
C ILE A 217 43.23 -13.38 2.03
N ASN A 218 43.89 -12.22 2.17
CA ASN A 218 43.88 -11.38 3.37
C ASN A 218 43.43 -9.92 3.17
N ARG A 219 42.81 -9.54 2.04
CA ARG A 219 42.17 -8.22 1.84
C ARG A 219 40.79 -8.32 1.20
N PHE A 220 39.79 -8.70 1.99
CA PHE A 220 38.41 -8.30 1.71
C PHE A 220 38.33 -6.79 2.00
N SER A 221 38.28 -5.93 0.98
CA SER A 221 38.03 -4.49 1.14
C SER A 221 36.74 -4.11 0.40
N ASN A 222 35.61 -3.98 1.11
CA ASN A 222 34.33 -3.48 0.55
C ASN A 222 34.37 -1.97 0.25
N GLN A 223 35.56 -1.41 0.05
CA GLN A 223 35.82 0.02 -0.06
C GLN A 223 35.89 0.46 -1.52
N GLY A 224 34.96 -0.05 -2.34
CA GLY A 224 34.81 0.42 -3.72
C GLY A 224 34.46 1.91 -3.76
N SER A 225 34.64 2.51 -4.92
CA SER A 225 34.05 3.81 -5.29
C SER A 225 32.53 3.67 -5.26
N ARG A 226 31.92 3.76 -4.09
CA ARG A 226 30.46 3.79 -3.91
C ARG A 226 30.02 5.21 -3.63
N CYS A 227 29.09 5.69 -4.44
CA CYS A 227 28.52 7.01 -4.28
C CYS A 227 27.29 6.95 -3.35
N TYR A 228 27.44 7.41 -2.11
CA TYR A 228 26.39 7.43 -1.09
C TYR A 228 25.64 8.76 -0.99
N GLY A 229 25.98 9.72 -1.86
CA GLY A 229 25.47 11.07 -1.83
C GLY A 229 23.95 11.16 -1.73
N SER A 230 23.45 12.16 -0.98
CA SER A 230 22.01 12.38 -0.85
C SER A 230 21.34 12.69 -2.19
N PHE A 231 22.08 13.22 -3.17
CA PHE A 231 21.57 13.49 -4.51
C PHE A 231 21.14 12.21 -5.23
N PHE A 232 21.94 11.14 -5.09
CA PHE A 232 21.76 9.85 -5.76
C PHE A 232 20.87 8.86 -4.98
N CYS A 233 20.26 9.31 -3.88
CA CYS A 233 19.32 8.53 -3.09
C CYS A 233 17.89 8.80 -3.57
N ALA A 234 17.00 7.81 -3.47
CA ALA A 234 15.59 7.99 -3.79
C ALA A 234 14.96 9.11 -2.93
N ASP A 235 14.15 9.97 -3.53
CA ASP A 235 13.59 11.18 -2.91
C ASP A 235 12.76 10.88 -1.65
N ASP A 236 12.06 9.74 -1.64
CA ASP A 236 11.27 9.30 -0.48
C ASP A 236 12.13 8.82 0.70
N GLN A 237 13.37 8.37 0.43
CA GLN A 237 14.30 7.92 1.45
C GLN A 237 15.22 9.03 1.98
N LYS A 238 15.39 10.16 1.25
CA LYS A 238 16.30 11.26 1.63
C LYS A 238 16.09 11.76 3.07
N ALA A 239 14.83 11.88 3.49
CA ALA A 239 14.50 12.34 4.84
C ALA A 239 14.79 11.32 5.95
N SER A 240 14.94 10.04 5.61
CA SER A 240 15.12 8.92 6.54
C SER A 240 16.57 8.51 6.74
N ARG A 241 17.49 9.16 6.03
CA ARG A 241 18.93 8.88 6.05
C ARG A 241 19.51 9.08 7.45
N THR A 242 20.22 8.08 7.96
CA THR A 242 20.99 8.16 9.20
C THR A 242 22.40 7.63 8.97
N ASP A 243 23.38 8.20 9.67
CA ASP A 243 24.76 7.74 9.62
C ASP A 243 25.11 6.90 10.84
N SER A 244 25.93 5.88 10.64
CA SER A 244 26.50 5.05 11.69
C SER A 244 28.02 5.26 11.78
N LEU A 245 28.60 5.16 12.98
CA LEU A 245 30.05 5.23 13.15
C LEU A 245 30.77 3.94 12.74
N GLU A 246 30.02 2.83 12.62
CA GLU A 246 30.58 1.51 12.34
C GLU A 246 30.89 1.29 10.84
N HIS A 247 30.28 2.08 9.95
CA HIS A 247 30.42 1.94 8.51
C HIS A 247 30.22 3.25 7.73
N GLU A 248 30.73 3.29 6.50
CA GLU A 248 30.71 4.49 5.65
C GLU A 248 29.37 4.73 4.92
N TRP A 249 28.66 3.66 4.58
CA TRP A 249 27.36 3.74 3.90
C TRP A 249 26.27 4.31 4.82
N VAL A 250 25.16 4.74 4.22
CA VAL A 250 24.06 5.41 4.92
C VAL A 250 22.99 4.40 5.26
N ASP A 251 22.46 4.46 6.47
CA ASP A 251 21.31 3.64 6.86
C ASP A 251 20.02 4.28 6.38
N LEU A 252 19.21 3.48 5.69
CA LEU A 252 17.96 3.91 5.07
C LEU A 252 16.79 3.11 5.64
N VAL A 253 15.62 3.74 5.68
CA VAL A 253 14.37 3.00 5.90
C VAL A 253 14.14 2.07 4.72
N GLN A 254 13.89 0.80 5.02
CA GLN A 254 13.79 -0.26 4.01
C GLN A 254 12.58 -0.12 3.09
N ASN A 255 11.50 0.53 3.52
CA ASN A 255 10.30 0.71 2.71
C ASN A 255 10.44 1.90 1.76
N THR A 256 10.61 1.62 0.48
CA THR A 256 10.78 2.62 -0.58
C THR A 256 9.82 2.36 -1.75
N LYS A 257 9.43 3.46 -2.39
CA LYS A 257 8.71 3.51 -3.66
C LYS A 257 9.62 3.92 -4.82
N TYR A 258 10.92 4.14 -4.55
CA TYR A 258 11.93 4.57 -5.50
C TYR A 258 11.50 5.83 -6.28
N ILE A 259 11.05 6.86 -5.54
CA ILE A 259 10.64 8.12 -6.16
C ILE A 259 11.89 8.91 -6.54
N GLY A 260 11.86 9.58 -7.68
CA GLY A 260 12.95 10.42 -8.17
C GLY A 260 13.73 9.78 -9.32
N GLN A 261 14.32 10.62 -10.17
CA GLN A 261 15.02 10.19 -11.40
C GLN A 261 16.52 9.91 -11.18
N MET A 262 17.10 10.36 -10.08
CA MET A 262 18.55 10.38 -9.87
C MET A 262 19.10 9.18 -9.08
N TYR A 263 18.31 8.11 -8.91
CA TYR A 263 18.73 6.92 -8.17
C TYR A 263 19.53 5.95 -9.04
N TRP A 264 20.86 6.05 -9.05
CA TRP A 264 21.73 5.31 -9.99
C TRP A 264 22.53 4.15 -9.38
N GLY A 265 22.20 3.74 -8.14
CA GLY A 265 22.72 2.51 -7.52
C GLY A 265 24.21 2.48 -7.21
N GLU A 266 24.77 3.63 -6.83
CA GLU A 266 26.08 3.82 -6.17
C GLU A 266 27.36 3.39 -6.93
N TYR A 267 27.29 2.48 -7.89
CA TYR A 267 28.46 1.93 -8.56
C TYR A 267 28.68 2.51 -9.97
N PRO A 268 29.91 2.50 -10.52
CA PRO A 268 30.16 2.98 -11.88
C PRO A 268 29.37 2.21 -12.96
N LEU A 269 29.27 0.88 -12.83
CA LEU A 269 28.54 0.04 -13.80
C LEU A 269 27.04 0.34 -13.78
N SER A 270 26.47 0.62 -12.60
CA SER A 270 25.06 0.95 -12.50
C SER A 270 24.77 2.36 -13.02
N PHE A 271 25.70 3.30 -12.87
CA PHE A 271 25.60 4.62 -13.51
C PHE A 271 25.51 4.48 -15.03
N ALA A 272 26.43 3.73 -15.65
CA ALA A 272 26.42 3.49 -17.09
C ALA A 272 25.13 2.80 -17.56
N ALA A 273 24.56 1.92 -16.73
CA ALA A 273 23.27 1.29 -17.02
C ALA A 273 22.11 2.29 -16.94
N CYS A 274 22.07 3.16 -15.93
CA CYS A 274 20.99 4.13 -15.74
C CYS A 274 21.03 5.27 -16.77
N THR A 275 22.21 5.64 -17.27
CA THR A 275 22.37 6.61 -18.36
C THR A 275 22.19 5.99 -19.76
N ASN A 276 21.84 4.71 -19.84
CA ASN A 276 21.66 3.96 -21.09
C ASN A 276 22.90 3.93 -22.01
N GLN A 277 24.11 3.98 -21.44
CA GLN A 277 25.37 3.95 -22.20
C GLN A 277 25.88 2.52 -22.42
N VAL A 278 25.47 1.91 -23.54
CA VAL A 278 25.79 0.52 -23.91
C VAL A 278 27.30 0.27 -24.01
N ASP A 279 28.06 1.18 -24.60
CA ASP A 279 29.50 0.99 -24.82
C ASP A 279 30.31 1.12 -23.53
N CYS A 280 29.98 2.10 -22.68
CA CYS A 280 30.54 2.22 -21.34
C CYS A 280 30.24 0.96 -20.50
N PHE A 281 29.01 0.43 -20.59
CA PHE A 281 28.64 -0.79 -19.87
C PHE A 281 29.47 -2.01 -20.32
N ARG A 282 29.62 -2.21 -21.64
CA ARG A 282 30.47 -3.28 -22.21
C ARG A 282 31.93 -3.13 -21.79
N LEU A 283 32.45 -1.90 -21.84
CA LEU A 283 33.83 -1.61 -21.45
C LEU A 283 34.07 -1.91 -19.96
N LEU A 284 33.20 -1.45 -19.07
CA LEU A 284 33.31 -1.71 -17.63
C LEU A 284 33.22 -3.21 -17.34
N ARG A 285 32.35 -3.94 -18.05
CA ARG A 285 32.29 -5.41 -17.94
C ARG A 285 33.56 -6.08 -18.43
N ALA A 286 34.18 -5.60 -19.51
CA ALA A 286 35.48 -6.07 -19.97
C ALA A 286 36.59 -5.81 -18.92
N MET A 287 36.47 -4.71 -18.16
CA MET A 287 37.30 -4.40 -17.00
C MET A 287 36.87 -5.14 -15.71
N LYS A 288 36.12 -6.25 -15.84
CA LYS A 288 35.68 -7.16 -14.77
C LYS A 288 34.69 -6.56 -13.76
N ALA A 289 33.90 -5.56 -14.16
CA ALA A 289 32.76 -5.10 -13.35
C ALA A 289 31.74 -6.22 -13.12
N ASP A 290 31.28 -6.45 -11.87
CA ASP A 290 30.24 -7.43 -11.57
C ASP A 290 28.84 -6.78 -11.55
N PRO A 291 27.91 -7.18 -12.45
CA PRO A 291 26.54 -6.64 -12.47
C PRO A 291 25.66 -7.07 -11.29
N ASN A 292 26.10 -8.07 -10.50
CA ASN A 292 25.32 -8.61 -9.39
C ASN A 292 25.61 -7.94 -8.04
N MET A 293 26.50 -6.95 -8.01
CA MET A 293 26.82 -6.22 -6.79
C MET A 293 25.61 -5.40 -6.31
N PRO A 294 25.15 -5.59 -5.07
CA PRO A 294 24.02 -4.85 -4.54
C PRO A 294 24.45 -3.49 -3.98
N ASP A 295 23.58 -2.49 -4.14
CA ASP A 295 23.68 -1.18 -3.48
C ASP A 295 23.18 -1.21 -2.01
N THR A 296 23.03 -0.05 -1.37
CA THR A 296 22.55 0.06 0.02
C THR A 296 21.12 -0.48 0.22
N ASN A 297 20.26 -0.38 -0.79
CA ASN A 297 18.91 -0.96 -0.76
C ASN A 297 18.89 -2.44 -1.15
N GLY A 298 20.05 -3.04 -1.46
CA GLY A 298 20.16 -4.41 -1.94
C GLY A 298 19.84 -4.55 -3.44
N ASN A 299 19.69 -3.44 -4.17
CA ASN A 299 19.37 -3.45 -5.59
C ASN A 299 20.62 -3.72 -6.42
N THR A 300 20.48 -4.63 -7.39
CA THR A 300 21.49 -4.88 -8.43
C THR A 300 21.25 -4.01 -9.65
N VAL A 301 22.16 -4.05 -10.63
CA VAL A 301 22.00 -3.35 -11.91
C VAL A 301 20.63 -3.62 -12.56
N LEU A 302 20.15 -4.87 -12.51
CA LEU A 302 18.86 -5.26 -13.07
C LEU A 302 17.67 -4.59 -12.38
N HIS A 303 17.73 -4.41 -11.06
CA HIS A 303 16.70 -3.70 -10.33
C HIS A 303 16.65 -2.22 -10.73
N LEU A 304 17.82 -1.61 -10.99
CA LEU A 304 17.91 -0.20 -11.39
C LEU A 304 17.38 0.04 -12.80
N THR A 305 17.69 -0.86 -13.75
CA THR A 305 17.11 -0.80 -15.10
C THR A 305 15.58 -0.96 -15.08
N VAL A 306 15.03 -1.71 -14.11
CA VAL A 306 13.58 -1.81 -13.89
C VAL A 306 13.00 -0.51 -13.34
N ILE A 307 13.69 0.14 -12.40
CA ILE A 307 13.25 1.42 -11.81
C ILE A 307 13.18 2.51 -12.88
N HIS A 308 14.20 2.60 -13.73
CA HIS A 308 14.32 3.62 -14.80
C HIS A 308 13.61 3.27 -16.10
N ASP A 309 13.04 2.07 -16.21
CA ASP A 309 12.31 1.63 -17.40
C ASP A 309 13.19 1.54 -18.68
N LEU A 310 14.37 0.91 -18.56
CA LEU A 310 15.34 0.73 -19.65
C LEU A 310 15.41 -0.72 -20.18
N PRO A 311 14.55 -1.14 -21.14
CA PRO A 311 14.48 -2.52 -21.63
C PRO A 311 15.73 -2.97 -22.41
N GLU A 312 16.31 -2.10 -23.23
CA GLU A 312 17.49 -2.44 -24.05
C GLU A 312 18.72 -2.71 -23.18
N MET A 313 18.95 -1.85 -22.18
CA MET A 313 20.01 -2.04 -21.20
C MET A 313 19.79 -3.28 -20.32
N PHE A 314 18.52 -3.58 -19.98
CA PHE A 314 18.17 -4.79 -19.25
C PHE A 314 18.63 -6.04 -19.99
N MET A 315 18.32 -6.14 -21.29
CA MET A 315 18.75 -7.26 -22.14
C MET A 315 20.27 -7.38 -22.18
N LEU A 316 20.97 -6.27 -22.41
CA LEU A 316 22.43 -6.24 -22.43
C LEU A 316 23.04 -6.74 -21.11
N ALA A 317 22.49 -6.30 -19.98
CA ALA A 317 22.96 -6.72 -18.66
C ALA A 317 22.78 -8.23 -18.43
N VAL A 318 21.63 -8.79 -18.84
CA VAL A 318 21.38 -10.24 -18.78
C VAL A 318 22.34 -11.01 -19.68
N GLU A 319 22.55 -10.57 -20.92
CA GLU A 319 23.51 -11.16 -21.86
C GLU A 319 24.94 -11.18 -21.30
N LEU A 320 25.32 -10.15 -20.54
CA LEU A 320 26.64 -10.02 -19.93
C LEU A 320 26.77 -10.69 -18.55
N GLY A 321 25.79 -11.50 -18.14
CA GLY A 321 25.86 -12.39 -16.98
C GLY A 321 25.26 -11.83 -15.69
N ALA A 322 24.31 -10.90 -15.78
CA ALA A 322 23.50 -10.49 -14.63
C ALA A 322 22.46 -11.57 -14.27
N ASN A 323 22.26 -11.80 -12.97
CA ASN A 323 21.38 -12.85 -12.44
C ASN A 323 19.98 -12.30 -12.12
N LEU A 324 18.96 -12.90 -12.75
CA LEU A 324 17.54 -12.52 -12.61
C LEU A 324 16.93 -12.85 -11.25
N HIS A 325 17.54 -13.74 -10.46
CA HIS A 325 16.93 -14.26 -9.23
C HIS A 325 17.51 -13.63 -7.94
N VAL A 326 18.35 -12.60 -8.05
CA VAL A 326 18.85 -11.87 -6.87
C VAL A 326 17.71 -11.07 -6.25
N ARG A 327 17.62 -11.07 -4.92
CA ARG A 327 16.61 -10.33 -4.17
C ARG A 327 17.21 -9.13 -3.46
N ASN A 328 16.51 -8.01 -3.49
CA ASN A 328 16.88 -6.82 -2.73
C ASN A 328 16.48 -6.91 -1.24
N ASN A 329 16.70 -5.84 -0.48
CA ASN A 329 16.36 -5.80 0.95
C ASN A 329 14.84 -5.93 1.21
N LEU A 330 14.01 -5.56 0.23
CA LEU A 330 12.56 -5.79 0.23
C LEU A 330 12.17 -7.25 -0.10
N LYS A 331 13.15 -8.13 -0.31
CA LYS A 331 12.98 -9.52 -0.76
C LYS A 331 12.30 -9.64 -2.14
N LEU A 332 12.39 -8.60 -2.96
CA LEU A 332 11.85 -8.57 -4.32
C LEU A 332 12.94 -8.96 -5.31
N THR A 333 12.60 -9.78 -6.30
CA THR A 333 13.39 -9.97 -7.51
C THR A 333 13.15 -8.80 -8.49
N PRO A 334 13.98 -8.62 -9.53
CA PRO A 334 13.71 -7.64 -10.58
C PRO A 334 12.31 -7.78 -11.20
N LEU A 335 11.82 -9.02 -11.37
CA LEU A 335 10.46 -9.31 -11.85
C LEU A 335 9.38 -8.81 -10.87
N ALA A 336 9.51 -9.15 -9.59
CA ALA A 336 8.57 -8.71 -8.57
C ALA A 336 8.61 -7.18 -8.35
N LEU A 337 9.78 -6.56 -8.53
CA LEU A 337 9.94 -5.10 -8.49
C LEU A 337 9.23 -4.42 -9.66
N ALA A 338 9.35 -4.96 -10.89
CA ALA A 338 8.65 -4.44 -12.07
C ALA A 338 7.12 -4.46 -11.85
N ALA A 339 6.61 -5.55 -11.28
CA ALA A 339 5.22 -5.69 -10.90
C ALA A 339 4.78 -4.68 -9.84
N ARG A 340 5.61 -4.43 -8.81
CA ARG A 340 5.34 -3.44 -7.75
C ARG A 340 5.34 -2.00 -8.27
N LEU A 341 6.24 -1.65 -9.20
CA LEU A 341 6.32 -0.30 -9.77
C LEU A 341 5.31 -0.04 -10.89
N ALA A 342 4.63 -1.09 -11.37
CA ALA A 342 3.72 -1.12 -12.50
C ALA A 342 4.40 -0.87 -13.87
N LYS A 343 5.59 -1.45 -14.08
CA LYS A 343 6.36 -1.35 -15.34
C LYS A 343 6.10 -2.55 -16.26
N LYS A 344 5.01 -2.48 -17.04
CA LYS A 344 4.53 -3.62 -17.86
C LYS A 344 5.52 -4.05 -18.96
N GLN A 345 6.09 -3.09 -19.70
CA GLN A 345 6.98 -3.41 -20.82
C GLN A 345 8.20 -4.23 -20.39
N ILE A 346 8.88 -3.80 -19.32
CA ILE A 346 9.99 -4.57 -18.74
C ILE A 346 9.52 -5.86 -18.11
N TYR A 347 8.37 -5.89 -17.46
CA TYR A 347 7.82 -7.12 -16.90
C TYR A 347 7.65 -8.22 -17.96
N ASP A 348 7.06 -7.88 -19.12
CA ASP A 348 6.89 -8.83 -20.22
C ASP A 348 8.26 -9.29 -20.77
N LEU A 349 9.23 -8.38 -20.88
CA LEU A 349 10.61 -8.69 -21.30
C LEU A 349 11.31 -9.67 -20.32
N ILE A 350 11.17 -9.45 -19.02
CA ILE A 350 11.77 -10.33 -17.99
C ILE A 350 11.14 -11.72 -18.06
N LEU A 351 9.82 -11.79 -18.21
CA LEU A 351 9.12 -13.07 -18.39
C LEU A 351 9.62 -13.80 -19.64
N GLU A 352 9.87 -13.08 -20.73
CA GLU A 352 10.42 -13.67 -21.95
C GLU A 352 11.83 -14.22 -21.77
N CYS A 353 12.66 -13.56 -20.95
CA CYS A 353 14.01 -14.02 -20.62
C CYS A 353 14.02 -15.28 -19.73
N ASP A 354 13.10 -15.37 -18.77
CA ASP A 354 13.04 -16.48 -17.79
C ASP A 354 12.31 -17.72 -18.33
N MET A 355 11.47 -17.56 -19.36
CA MET A 355 10.68 -18.63 -19.96
C MET A 355 11.53 -19.70 -20.67
N ASP A 356 11.06 -20.95 -20.61
CA ASP A 356 11.52 -22.07 -21.42
C ASP A 356 10.49 -22.44 -22.50
N ILE A 357 10.97 -22.83 -23.68
CA ILE A 357 10.10 -23.29 -24.76
C ILE A 357 10.06 -24.81 -24.74
N SER A 358 8.89 -25.36 -24.38
CA SER A 358 8.70 -26.81 -24.27
C SER A 358 8.60 -27.50 -25.63
N TRP A 359 7.77 -26.97 -26.53
CA TRP A 359 7.63 -27.42 -27.92
C TRP A 359 7.05 -26.31 -28.81
N ARG A 360 7.26 -26.45 -30.12
CA ARG A 360 6.66 -25.60 -31.16
C ARG A 360 6.01 -26.49 -32.22
N TYR A 361 4.77 -26.21 -32.59
CA TYR A 361 4.03 -26.92 -33.63
C TYR A 361 3.29 -25.91 -34.52
N GLY A 362 3.77 -25.73 -35.75
CA GLY A 362 3.27 -24.70 -36.66
C GLY A 362 3.25 -23.31 -35.99
N PRO A 363 2.11 -22.59 -35.98
CA PRO A 363 1.97 -21.30 -35.32
C PRO A 363 1.73 -21.41 -33.80
N VAL A 364 1.68 -22.60 -33.21
CA VAL A 364 1.42 -22.78 -31.78
C VAL A 364 2.73 -23.06 -31.05
N VAL A 365 3.03 -22.24 -30.05
CA VAL A 365 4.20 -22.37 -29.18
C VAL A 365 3.75 -22.65 -27.76
N CYS A 366 4.36 -23.64 -27.14
CA CYS A 366 4.10 -23.99 -25.75
C CYS A 366 5.22 -23.45 -24.87
N LYS A 367 4.91 -22.35 -24.18
CA LYS A 367 5.79 -21.59 -23.30
C LYS A 367 5.65 -22.10 -21.88
N ALA A 368 6.76 -22.37 -21.20
CA ALA A 368 6.79 -22.82 -19.81
C ALA A 368 7.42 -21.71 -18.96
N TYR A 369 6.62 -21.10 -18.09
CA TYR A 369 7.05 -20.02 -17.20
C TYR A 369 7.34 -20.57 -15.79
N PRO A 370 8.54 -20.36 -15.23
CA PRO A 370 8.77 -20.67 -13.83
C PRO A 370 7.87 -19.78 -12.95
N LEU A 371 7.22 -20.36 -11.94
CA LEU A 371 6.30 -19.62 -11.06
C LEU A 371 6.96 -19.08 -9.79
N ASN A 372 8.26 -19.33 -9.61
CA ASN A 372 8.99 -18.87 -8.44
C ASN A 372 8.90 -17.33 -8.33
N ASP A 373 8.46 -16.84 -7.17
CA ASP A 373 8.15 -15.42 -6.90
C ASP A 373 7.03 -14.78 -7.76
N VAL A 374 6.54 -15.45 -8.79
CA VAL A 374 5.35 -15.02 -9.55
C VAL A 374 4.10 -15.35 -8.76
N ASP A 375 4.00 -16.60 -8.32
CA ASP A 375 2.85 -17.09 -7.59
C ASP A 375 2.90 -16.75 -6.10
N THR A 376 1.73 -16.68 -5.47
CA THR A 376 1.59 -16.47 -4.02
C THR A 376 1.99 -17.70 -3.20
N ILE A 377 2.07 -18.89 -3.79
CA ILE A 377 2.42 -20.14 -3.10
C ILE A 377 3.90 -20.44 -3.30
N ASN A 378 4.63 -20.61 -2.20
CA ASN A 378 6.01 -21.11 -2.26
C ASN A 378 6.03 -22.62 -2.58
N GLU A 379 6.88 -23.02 -3.53
CA GLU A 379 7.01 -24.41 -3.98
C GLU A 379 7.55 -25.36 -2.89
N SER A 380 8.33 -24.86 -1.91
CA SER A 380 8.97 -25.67 -0.87
C SER A 380 7.99 -26.15 0.20
N ASP A 381 7.27 -25.20 0.81
CA ASP A 381 6.51 -25.45 2.04
C ASP A 381 5.01 -25.19 1.86
N GLY A 382 4.60 -24.74 0.68
CA GLY A 382 3.23 -24.25 0.46
C GLY A 382 2.90 -23.02 1.30
N SER A 383 3.90 -22.29 1.81
CA SER A 383 3.71 -21.04 2.56
C SER A 383 3.35 -19.87 1.62
N LEU A 384 2.66 -18.84 2.13
CA LEU A 384 2.30 -17.68 1.31
C LEU A 384 3.46 -16.69 1.20
N ASN A 385 3.78 -16.27 -0.02
CA ASN A 385 4.67 -15.17 -0.31
C ASN A 385 3.85 -13.87 -0.55
N PRO A 386 3.90 -12.89 0.37
CA PRO A 386 3.17 -11.63 0.19
C PRO A 386 3.81 -10.72 -0.86
N ASN A 387 5.09 -10.94 -1.17
CA ASN A 387 5.86 -10.13 -2.11
C ASN A 387 5.84 -10.72 -3.52
N SER A 388 4.95 -11.67 -3.79
CA SER A 388 4.81 -12.26 -5.12
C SER A 388 4.32 -11.24 -6.14
N VAL A 389 4.59 -11.50 -7.42
CA VAL A 389 4.11 -10.69 -8.54
C VAL A 389 2.59 -10.53 -8.47
N ILE A 390 1.85 -11.64 -8.32
CA ILE A 390 0.38 -11.61 -8.29
C ILE A 390 -0.12 -10.75 -7.12
N ALA A 391 0.47 -10.88 -5.93
CA ALA A 391 0.07 -10.08 -4.77
C ALA A 391 0.34 -8.58 -5.00
N ASN A 392 1.52 -8.22 -5.52
CA ASN A 392 1.88 -6.83 -5.82
C ASN A 392 0.98 -6.19 -6.88
N VAL A 393 0.57 -6.94 -7.91
CA VAL A 393 -0.34 -6.47 -8.96
C VAL A 393 -1.77 -6.29 -8.42
N VAL A 394 -2.25 -7.25 -7.63
CA VAL A 394 -3.64 -7.28 -7.15
C VAL A 394 -3.91 -6.21 -6.08
N TYR A 395 -2.94 -5.98 -5.18
CA TYR A 395 -3.02 -4.96 -4.14
C TYR A 395 -2.36 -3.63 -4.53
N GLY A 396 -1.98 -3.47 -5.80
CA GLY A 396 -1.38 -2.25 -6.32
C GLY A 396 -2.40 -1.13 -6.53
N ASP A 397 -2.06 0.09 -6.11
CA ASP A 397 -2.97 1.25 -6.15
C ASP A 397 -3.06 1.91 -7.54
N LYS A 398 -2.01 1.76 -8.35
CA LYS A 398 -1.89 2.39 -9.68
C LYS A 398 -2.86 1.78 -10.71
N VAL A 399 -3.25 2.60 -11.70
CA VAL A 399 -4.13 2.16 -12.81
C VAL A 399 -3.36 1.26 -13.78
N GLU A 400 -2.07 1.52 -13.93
CA GLU A 400 -1.13 0.77 -14.76
C GLU A 400 -1.03 -0.72 -14.35
N HIS A 401 -1.30 -1.06 -13.08
CA HIS A 401 -1.38 -2.47 -12.67
C HIS A 401 -2.53 -3.23 -13.34
N LEU A 402 -3.58 -2.55 -13.82
CA LEU A 402 -4.68 -3.21 -14.52
C LEU A 402 -4.22 -3.87 -15.83
N GLU A 403 -3.17 -3.36 -16.45
CA GLU A 403 -2.66 -3.90 -17.70
C GLU A 403 -1.94 -5.25 -17.51
N PHE A 404 -1.50 -5.58 -16.30
CA PHE A 404 -0.83 -6.85 -15.98
C PHE A 404 -1.79 -8.04 -15.94
N PHE A 405 -3.10 -7.81 -15.84
CA PHE A 405 -4.10 -8.88 -15.89
C PHE A 405 -4.27 -9.46 -17.30
N ASP A 406 -3.63 -8.90 -18.32
CA ASP A 406 -3.65 -9.51 -19.66
C ASP A 406 -2.43 -10.45 -19.80
N GLY A 407 -2.63 -11.67 -20.28
CA GLY A 407 -1.56 -12.66 -20.51
C GLY A 407 -1.39 -13.67 -19.38
N LEU A 408 -0.15 -13.85 -18.89
CA LEU A 408 0.19 -14.95 -17.97
C LEU A 408 -0.62 -14.93 -16.66
N ILE A 409 -0.81 -13.75 -16.06
CA ILE A 409 -1.49 -13.64 -14.75
C ILE A 409 -2.95 -14.10 -14.86
N GLU A 410 -3.65 -13.72 -15.95
CA GLU A 410 -5.03 -14.17 -16.17
C GLU A 410 -5.12 -15.68 -16.35
N GLU A 411 -4.21 -16.30 -17.10
CA GLU A 411 -4.21 -17.77 -17.26
C GLU A 411 -3.92 -18.52 -15.94
N VAL A 412 -3.02 -17.98 -15.11
CA VAL A 412 -2.73 -18.54 -13.79
C VAL A 412 -3.94 -18.39 -12.87
N LEU A 413 -4.57 -17.21 -12.84
CA LEU A 413 -5.77 -16.97 -12.03
C LEU A 413 -6.95 -17.85 -12.49
N GLU A 414 -7.14 -18.04 -13.79
CA GLU A 414 -8.16 -18.93 -14.33
C GLU A 414 -7.89 -20.38 -13.91
N SER A 415 -6.64 -20.82 -13.97
CA SER A 415 -6.25 -22.15 -13.51
C SER A 415 -6.49 -22.36 -12.01
N LYS A 416 -6.21 -21.33 -11.18
CA LYS A 416 -6.56 -21.34 -9.74
C LYS A 416 -8.08 -21.39 -9.52
N TRP A 417 -8.82 -20.63 -10.30
CA TRP A 417 -10.28 -20.60 -10.23
C TRP A 417 -10.90 -21.96 -10.55
N GLN A 418 -10.44 -22.64 -11.59
CA GLN A 418 -10.92 -23.97 -11.98
C GLN A 418 -10.49 -25.06 -11.01
N THR A 419 -9.30 -24.96 -10.40
CA THR A 419 -8.78 -25.99 -9.51
C THR A 419 -9.40 -26.00 -8.12
N PHE A 420 -9.64 -24.83 -7.51
CA PHE A 420 -10.26 -24.76 -6.18
C PHE A 420 -11.24 -23.59 -6.00
N GLY A 421 -10.99 -22.42 -6.61
CA GLY A 421 -11.73 -21.20 -6.33
C GLY A 421 -13.24 -21.32 -6.54
N LYS A 422 -13.66 -21.88 -7.68
CA LYS A 422 -15.08 -22.07 -8.03
C LYS A 422 -15.81 -22.96 -7.04
N LYS A 423 -15.22 -24.11 -6.68
CA LYS A 423 -15.81 -25.06 -5.74
C LYS A 423 -15.93 -24.44 -4.35
N GLN A 424 -14.87 -23.80 -3.87
CA GLN A 424 -14.85 -23.22 -2.53
C GLN A 424 -15.82 -22.05 -2.38
N LEU A 425 -15.91 -21.18 -3.40
CA LEU A 425 -16.88 -20.09 -3.40
C LEU A 425 -18.31 -20.60 -3.43
N PHE A 426 -18.60 -21.62 -4.27
CA PHE A 426 -19.94 -22.20 -4.36
C PHE A 426 -20.38 -22.88 -3.06
N MET A 427 -19.49 -23.66 -2.42
CA MET A 427 -19.76 -24.25 -1.10
C MET A 427 -20.00 -23.19 -0.02
N SER A 428 -19.23 -22.09 -0.06
CA SER A 428 -19.41 -20.96 0.85
C SER A 428 -20.73 -20.24 0.62
N LEU A 429 -21.13 -20.03 -0.64
CA LEU A 429 -22.41 -19.42 -1.02
C LEU A 429 -23.59 -20.29 -0.57
N ALA A 430 -23.54 -21.60 -0.83
CA ALA A 430 -24.59 -22.53 -0.42
C ALA A 430 -24.75 -22.54 1.12
N GLY A 431 -23.65 -22.55 1.86
CA GLY A 431 -23.68 -22.45 3.32
C GLY A 431 -24.23 -21.11 3.82
N TYR A 432 -23.93 -20.00 3.12
CA TYR A 432 -24.48 -18.69 3.45
C TYR A 432 -25.98 -18.59 3.15
N ILE A 433 -26.46 -19.11 2.02
CA ILE A 433 -27.89 -19.15 1.69
C ILE A 433 -28.66 -19.99 2.73
N TYR A 434 -28.11 -21.13 3.13
CA TYR A 434 -28.68 -21.94 4.21
C TYR A 434 -28.75 -21.14 5.53
N PHE A 435 -27.65 -20.49 5.91
CA PHE A 435 -27.64 -19.62 7.09
C PHE A 435 -28.69 -18.51 7.00
N LEU A 436 -28.82 -17.85 5.84
CA LEU A 436 -29.79 -16.77 5.62
C LEU A 436 -31.23 -17.27 5.72
N ALA A 437 -31.53 -18.47 5.23
CA ALA A 437 -32.86 -19.07 5.34
C ALA A 437 -33.24 -19.38 6.80
N VAL A 438 -32.32 -19.98 7.56
CA VAL A 438 -32.54 -20.25 9.00
C VAL A 438 -32.63 -18.94 9.79
N PHE A 439 -31.78 -17.97 9.46
CA PHE A 439 -31.79 -16.64 10.07
C PHE A 439 -33.10 -15.92 9.80
N TYR A 440 -33.58 -15.91 8.55
CA TYR A 440 -34.87 -15.35 8.19
C TYR A 440 -36.03 -15.98 8.97
N LEU A 441 -36.03 -17.31 9.09
CA LEU A 441 -37.05 -18.04 9.86
C LEU A 441 -37.02 -17.66 11.36
N ALA A 442 -35.83 -17.49 11.94
CA ALA A 442 -35.66 -17.09 13.34
C ALA A 442 -36.28 -15.72 13.65
N PHE A 443 -36.12 -14.74 12.74
CA PHE A 443 -36.68 -13.40 12.97
C PHE A 443 -38.14 -13.25 12.58
N MET A 444 -38.60 -13.94 11.53
CA MET A 444 -40.02 -13.88 11.12
C MET A 444 -40.96 -14.61 12.08
N THR A 445 -40.43 -15.46 12.97
CA THR A 445 -41.19 -16.16 14.03
C THR A 445 -41.04 -15.49 15.40
N ARG A 446 -40.53 -14.25 15.45
CA ARG A 446 -40.42 -13.47 16.69
C ARG A 446 -41.80 -12.96 17.11
N ASP A 447 -42.18 -13.22 18.35
CA ASP A 447 -43.47 -12.79 18.88
C ASP A 447 -43.46 -11.29 19.20
N ALA A 448 -44.53 -10.60 18.79
CA ALA A 448 -44.86 -9.27 19.27
C ALA A 448 -45.88 -9.42 20.41
N HIS A 449 -45.40 -9.54 21.65
CA HIS A 449 -46.31 -9.39 22.78
C HIS A 449 -46.67 -7.91 22.91
N VAL A 450 -47.94 -7.60 22.71
CA VAL A 450 -48.53 -6.33 23.12
C VAL A 450 -48.59 -6.38 24.64
N LEU A 451 -47.81 -5.54 25.31
CA LEU A 451 -48.12 -5.19 26.69
C LEU A 451 -49.56 -4.65 26.65
N PRO A 452 -50.51 -5.20 27.42
CA PRO A 452 -51.81 -4.57 27.51
C PRO A 452 -51.57 -3.15 28.00
N ASN A 453 -51.86 -2.16 27.14
CA ASN A 453 -51.97 -0.77 27.57
C ASN A 453 -52.97 -0.77 28.72
N GLU A 454 -52.64 -0.06 29.80
CA GLU A 454 -53.54 0.25 30.94
C GLU A 454 -54.76 1.11 30.53
N GLN A 455 -55.29 0.98 29.30
CA GLN A 455 -56.42 1.77 28.81
C GLN A 455 -57.53 0.99 28.12
N ASN A 456 -57.44 -0.34 27.99
CA ASN A 456 -58.56 -1.15 27.50
C ASN A 456 -58.94 -2.22 28.53
N GLU A 457 -59.39 -1.78 29.71
CA GLU A 457 -60.34 -2.57 30.50
C GLU A 457 -61.67 -2.54 29.74
N GLU A 458 -61.95 -3.49 28.83
CA GLU A 458 -63.35 -3.86 28.58
C GLU A 458 -63.62 -5.21 27.91
N ASP A 459 -62.66 -5.92 27.29
CA ASP A 459 -63.01 -7.18 26.61
C ASP A 459 -62.14 -8.38 27.04
N GLU A 460 -62.84 -9.43 27.49
CA GLU A 460 -62.41 -10.76 27.99
C GLU A 460 -62.10 -10.90 29.49
N ILE A 461 -63.13 -10.67 30.32
CA ILE A 461 -63.26 -11.37 31.61
C ILE A 461 -63.57 -12.85 31.32
N ILE A 462 -62.56 -13.71 31.38
CA ILE A 462 -62.78 -15.12 31.71
C ILE A 462 -63.23 -15.13 33.17
N GLU A 463 -64.46 -15.62 33.41
CA GLU A 463 -65.06 -15.81 34.73
C GLU A 463 -64.06 -16.44 35.72
N ALA A 464 -63.48 -15.58 36.57
CA ALA A 464 -63.12 -15.94 37.92
C ALA A 464 -64.03 -15.12 38.83
N ASP A 465 -64.95 -15.82 39.48
CA ASP A 465 -65.97 -15.32 40.38
C ASP A 465 -65.41 -14.33 41.43
N TYR A 466 -65.65 -13.04 41.21
CA TYR A 466 -65.23 -11.92 42.08
C TYR A 466 -66.29 -11.56 43.13
N SER A 467 -67.16 -12.50 43.54
CA SER A 467 -68.18 -12.24 44.56
C SER A 467 -67.69 -12.38 46.02
N ASN A 468 -66.44 -12.82 46.25
CA ASN A 468 -65.92 -13.10 47.60
C ASN A 468 -64.76 -12.20 48.07
N TYR A 469 -64.62 -10.98 47.57
CA TYR A 469 -63.55 -10.06 48.05
C TYR A 469 -63.95 -9.16 49.23
N THR A 470 -65.24 -9.03 49.54
CA THR A 470 -65.70 -8.30 50.74
C THR A 470 -65.82 -9.19 51.98
N GLU A 471 -65.91 -10.52 51.84
CA GLU A 471 -65.85 -11.45 52.99
C GLU A 471 -64.43 -11.82 53.43
N VAL A 472 -63.43 -11.76 52.54
CA VAL A 472 -62.04 -12.14 52.85
C VAL A 472 -61.30 -11.07 53.68
N LEU A 473 -61.77 -9.82 53.73
CA LEU A 473 -61.21 -8.80 54.63
C LEU A 473 -61.56 -9.06 56.12
N SER A 474 -62.50 -9.97 56.39
CA SER A 474 -62.91 -10.37 57.75
C SER A 474 -62.32 -11.69 58.23
N ALA A 475 -61.64 -12.43 57.35
CA ALA A 475 -60.95 -13.67 57.70
C ALA A 475 -59.45 -13.38 57.87
N GLY A 476 -58.95 -13.53 59.10
CA GLY A 476 -57.53 -13.41 59.42
C GLY A 476 -56.68 -14.46 58.71
N LEU A 477 -56.34 -14.21 57.44
CA LEU A 477 -55.35 -14.98 56.71
C LEU A 477 -53.94 -14.61 57.15
N SER A 478 -53.07 -15.61 57.14
CA SER A 478 -51.69 -15.47 57.58
C SER A 478 -50.85 -14.70 56.54
N LEU A 479 -49.82 -13.97 57.01
CA LEU A 479 -48.83 -13.28 56.17
C LEU A 479 -48.23 -14.18 55.07
N ARG A 480 -48.23 -15.50 55.30
CA ARG A 480 -47.74 -16.53 54.37
C ARG A 480 -48.63 -16.70 53.14
N GLU A 481 -49.93 -16.51 53.28
CA GLU A 481 -50.90 -16.66 52.18
C GLU A 481 -50.95 -15.40 51.31
N HIS A 482 -50.81 -14.21 51.92
CA HIS A 482 -50.62 -12.95 51.17
C HIS A 482 -49.31 -12.96 50.38
N LEU A 483 -48.21 -13.48 50.96
CA LEU A 483 -46.95 -13.69 50.24
C LEU A 483 -47.06 -14.75 49.13
N ALA A 484 -47.94 -15.74 49.25
CA ALA A 484 -48.15 -16.75 48.22
C ALA A 484 -48.91 -16.20 47.01
N ILE A 485 -49.92 -15.34 47.24
CA ILE A 485 -50.69 -14.67 46.20
C ILE A 485 -49.84 -13.59 45.50
N ALA A 486 -49.08 -12.80 46.28
CA ALA A 486 -48.10 -11.85 45.72
C ALA A 486 -47.02 -12.56 44.88
N ARG A 487 -46.50 -13.71 45.35
CA ARG A 487 -45.55 -14.53 44.58
C ARG A 487 -46.17 -15.17 43.33
N LEU A 488 -47.46 -15.49 43.33
CA LEU A 488 -48.18 -15.99 42.15
C LEU A 488 -48.40 -14.89 41.11
N ALA A 489 -48.72 -13.66 41.55
CA ALA A 489 -48.78 -12.48 40.69
C ALA A 489 -47.40 -12.14 40.10
N GLU A 490 -46.34 -12.16 40.91
CA GLU A 490 -44.94 -11.97 40.47
C GLU A 490 -44.49 -13.05 39.46
N ARG A 491 -44.94 -14.30 39.64
CA ARG A 491 -44.62 -15.43 38.75
C ARG A 491 -45.29 -15.33 37.37
N ASN A 492 -46.40 -14.61 37.27
CA ASN A 492 -47.12 -14.37 36.02
C ASN A 492 -46.72 -13.05 35.33
N VAL A 493 -46.10 -12.10 36.05
CA VAL A 493 -45.59 -10.82 35.50
C VAL A 493 -44.18 -10.96 34.90
N LEU A 494 -43.31 -11.80 35.49
CA LEU A 494 -41.97 -12.08 34.94
C LEU A 494 -41.93 -12.58 33.47
N PRO A 495 -42.85 -13.43 32.98
CA PRO A 495 -42.89 -13.80 31.55
C PRO A 495 -43.38 -12.67 30.63
N ALA A 496 -44.01 -11.61 31.13
CA ALA A 496 -44.49 -10.49 30.31
C ALA A 496 -43.35 -9.53 29.89
N HIS A 497 -42.34 -9.34 30.75
CA HIS A 497 -41.20 -8.44 30.48
C HIS A 497 -40.10 -9.10 29.64
N CYS A 498 -39.98 -10.43 29.66
CA CYS A 498 -39.00 -11.20 28.89
C CYS A 498 -39.65 -12.27 28.01
N HIS A 499 -40.68 -11.89 27.26
CA HIS A 499 -41.53 -12.78 26.47
C HIS A 499 -40.77 -13.61 25.42
N LEU A 500 -39.57 -13.20 25.01
CA LEU A 500 -38.71 -13.94 24.08
C LEU A 500 -38.21 -15.30 24.63
N TRP A 501 -38.29 -15.51 25.95
CA TRP A 501 -37.98 -16.79 26.59
C TRP A 501 -39.14 -17.79 26.54
N ASP A 502 -40.34 -17.37 26.12
CA ASP A 502 -41.45 -18.30 25.94
C ASP A 502 -41.30 -19.07 24.62
N TYR A 503 -41.16 -20.40 24.73
CA TYR A 503 -41.03 -21.34 23.62
C TYR A 503 -42.18 -22.36 23.56
N SER A 504 -43.33 -22.03 24.16
CA SER A 504 -44.44 -22.97 24.36
C SER A 504 -45.16 -23.37 23.07
N GLY A 505 -45.47 -22.43 22.18
CA GLY A 505 -46.25 -22.68 20.97
C GLY A 505 -45.42 -23.20 19.77
N PRO A 506 -46.09 -23.66 18.70
CA PRO A 506 -45.45 -24.30 17.55
C PRO A 506 -44.54 -23.34 16.77
N SER A 507 -44.93 -22.08 16.62
CA SER A 507 -44.10 -21.05 15.98
C SER A 507 -42.86 -20.74 16.82
N GLN A 508 -42.99 -20.72 18.15
CA GLN A 508 -41.86 -20.48 19.05
C GLN A 508 -40.89 -21.66 19.12
N GLN A 509 -41.37 -22.90 18.98
CA GLN A 509 -40.48 -24.06 18.87
C GLN A 509 -39.61 -24.00 17.61
N ILE A 510 -40.19 -23.55 16.48
CA ILE A 510 -39.44 -23.29 15.24
C ILE A 510 -38.40 -22.19 15.48
N ARG A 511 -38.77 -21.11 16.18
CA ARG A 511 -37.84 -20.04 16.59
C ARG A 511 -36.67 -20.62 17.38
N MET A 512 -36.93 -21.38 18.44
CA MET A 512 -35.88 -21.99 19.27
C MET A 512 -34.87 -22.79 18.45
N ILE A 513 -35.36 -23.68 17.57
CA ILE A 513 -34.50 -24.51 16.73
C ILE A 513 -33.66 -23.63 15.79
N SER A 514 -34.29 -22.66 15.14
CA SER A 514 -33.60 -21.78 14.19
C SER A 514 -32.56 -20.88 14.86
N GLU A 515 -32.84 -20.35 16.05
CA GLU A 515 -31.91 -19.53 16.83
C GLU A 515 -30.69 -20.34 17.30
N VAL A 516 -30.90 -21.56 17.79
CA VAL A 516 -29.80 -22.47 18.17
C VAL A 516 -28.93 -22.81 16.96
N LEU A 517 -29.54 -23.10 15.81
CA LEU A 517 -28.81 -23.36 14.57
C LEU A 517 -28.03 -22.13 14.09
N CYS A 518 -28.63 -20.94 14.15
CA CYS A 518 -27.97 -19.68 13.79
C CYS A 518 -26.78 -19.39 14.71
N LEU A 519 -26.97 -19.50 16.02
CA LEU A 519 -25.90 -19.28 16.99
C LEU A 519 -24.76 -20.28 16.79
N PHE A 520 -25.08 -21.56 16.64
CA PHE A 520 -24.09 -22.61 16.37
C PHE A 520 -23.30 -22.30 15.09
N ALA A 521 -23.97 -21.90 14.00
CA ALA A 521 -23.32 -21.53 12.76
C ALA A 521 -22.38 -20.31 12.93
N VAL A 522 -22.77 -19.30 13.71
CA VAL A 522 -21.94 -18.13 14.01
C VAL A 522 -20.72 -18.51 14.87
N VAL A 523 -20.89 -19.34 15.89
CA VAL A 523 -19.77 -19.84 16.73
C VAL A 523 -18.77 -20.66 15.89
N VAL A 524 -19.25 -21.57 15.05
CA VAL A 524 -18.36 -22.36 14.18
C VAL A 524 -17.61 -21.47 13.19
N ARG A 525 -18.28 -20.43 12.64
CA ARG A 525 -17.67 -19.52 11.68
C ARG A 525 -16.63 -18.60 12.33
N THR A 526 -16.93 -18.03 13.49
CA THR A 526 -15.98 -17.22 14.27
C THR A 526 -14.77 -18.03 14.72
N PHE A 527 -14.96 -19.30 15.10
CA PHE A 527 -13.85 -20.21 15.43
C PHE A 527 -12.94 -20.47 14.21
N LYS A 528 -13.52 -20.71 13.02
CA LYS A 528 -12.75 -20.84 11.78
C LYS A 528 -11.98 -19.56 11.44
N ASP A 529 -12.59 -18.40 11.62
CA ASP A 529 -11.93 -17.11 11.40
C ASP A 529 -10.74 -16.90 12.34
N CYS A 530 -10.86 -17.32 13.60
CA CYS A 530 -9.77 -17.27 14.57
C CYS A 530 -8.60 -18.18 14.14
N ILE A 531 -8.90 -19.40 13.68
CA ILE A 531 -7.88 -20.31 13.12
C ILE A 531 -7.20 -19.68 11.90
N ASP A 532 -7.95 -19.09 10.98
CA ASP A 532 -7.41 -18.46 9.78
C ASP A 532 -6.54 -17.25 10.13
N ALA A 533 -6.95 -16.45 11.12
CA ALA A 533 -6.18 -15.32 11.64
C ALA A 533 -4.87 -15.77 12.30
N GLN A 534 -4.86 -16.92 13.01
CA GLN A 534 -3.65 -17.50 13.58
C GLN A 534 -2.70 -18.03 12.50
N ARG A 535 -3.21 -18.77 11.50
CA ARG A 535 -2.41 -19.36 10.42
C ARG A 535 -1.75 -18.32 9.52
N THR A 536 -2.49 -17.28 9.17
CA THR A 536 -2.00 -16.22 8.26
C THR A 536 -1.31 -15.07 9.00
N GLY A 537 -1.57 -14.92 10.30
CA GLY A 537 -1.15 -13.80 11.13
C GLY A 537 -2.17 -12.65 11.09
N PHE A 538 -2.53 -12.12 12.26
CA PHE A 538 -3.63 -11.16 12.44
C PHE A 538 -3.55 -9.93 11.54
N SER A 539 -2.37 -9.31 11.41
CA SER A 539 -2.19 -8.13 10.55
C SER A 539 -2.47 -8.43 9.08
N ARG A 540 -2.03 -9.60 8.59
CA ARG A 540 -2.24 -10.02 7.20
C ARG A 540 -3.71 -10.35 6.94
N TRP A 541 -4.32 -11.09 7.86
CA TRP A 541 -5.74 -11.41 7.83
C TRP A 541 -6.61 -10.15 7.78
N TRP A 542 -6.32 -9.16 8.65
CA TRP A 542 -7.06 -7.90 8.69
C TRP A 542 -6.91 -7.08 7.42
N ASN A 543 -5.69 -6.97 6.88
CA ASN A 543 -5.45 -6.25 5.63
C ASN A 543 -6.20 -6.87 4.45
N SER A 544 -6.31 -8.20 4.41
CA SER A 544 -7.07 -8.93 3.39
C SER A 544 -8.58 -8.67 3.52
N ILE A 545 -9.13 -8.73 4.74
CA ILE A 545 -10.56 -8.50 4.98
C ILE A 545 -10.94 -7.04 4.74
N LYS A 546 -10.09 -6.07 5.11
CA LYS A 546 -10.33 -4.64 4.90
C LYS A 546 -10.52 -4.28 3.42
N ALA A 547 -9.96 -5.06 2.50
CA ALA A 547 -10.20 -4.89 1.06
C ALA A 547 -11.66 -5.16 0.65
N PHE A 548 -12.43 -5.84 1.52
CA PHE A 548 -13.83 -6.23 1.31
C PHE A 548 -14.74 -5.68 2.44
N PRO A 549 -15.33 -4.49 2.25
CA PRO A 549 -16.22 -3.86 3.24
C PRO A 549 -17.39 -4.77 3.67
N GLU A 550 -17.99 -5.50 2.73
CA GLU A 550 -19.12 -6.41 2.98
C GLU A 550 -18.75 -7.53 3.97
N LYS A 551 -17.49 -7.99 3.94
CA LYS A 551 -17.00 -8.99 4.88
C LYS A 551 -16.72 -8.39 6.25
N VAL A 552 -16.16 -7.18 6.32
CA VAL A 552 -15.99 -6.46 7.58
C VAL A 552 -17.34 -6.30 8.28
N LEU A 553 -18.35 -5.86 7.52
CA LEU A 553 -19.73 -5.70 8.00
C LEU A 553 -20.30 -7.01 8.52
N HIS A 554 -20.08 -8.11 7.80
CA HIS A 554 -20.52 -9.43 8.21
C HIS A 554 -19.81 -9.92 9.49
N LYS A 555 -18.50 -9.66 9.67
CA LYS A 555 -17.79 -10.02 10.91
C LYS A 555 -18.30 -9.22 12.11
N PHE A 556 -18.56 -7.94 11.90
CA PHE A 556 -19.18 -7.11 12.93
C PHE A 556 -20.59 -7.61 13.29
N CYS A 557 -21.39 -7.95 12.29
CA CYS A 557 -22.71 -8.57 12.47
C CYS A 557 -22.64 -9.89 13.25
N GLN A 558 -21.64 -10.75 13.00
CA GLN A 558 -21.46 -11.99 13.76
C GLN A 558 -21.19 -11.74 15.25
N ILE A 559 -20.39 -10.72 15.58
CA ILE A 559 -20.14 -10.31 16.97
C ILE A 559 -21.43 -9.80 17.61
N LEU A 560 -22.22 -9.00 16.90
CA LEU A 560 -23.52 -8.53 17.38
C LEU A 560 -24.51 -9.69 17.61
N VAL A 561 -24.57 -10.68 16.72
CA VAL A 561 -25.40 -11.89 16.94
C VAL A 561 -24.95 -12.65 18.19
N MET A 562 -23.65 -12.73 18.47
CA MET A 562 -23.18 -13.35 19.73
C MET A 562 -23.57 -12.53 20.97
N SER A 563 -23.74 -11.21 20.82
CA SER A 563 -24.17 -10.33 21.92
C SER A 563 -25.67 -10.42 22.23
N THR A 564 -26.51 -11.01 21.37
CA THR A 564 -27.94 -11.15 21.66
C THR A 564 -28.22 -12.12 22.80
N VAL A 565 -27.41 -13.17 22.97
CA VAL A 565 -27.56 -14.13 24.08
C VAL A 565 -27.37 -13.48 25.45
N PRO A 566 -26.26 -12.77 25.76
CA PRO A 566 -26.11 -12.12 27.05
C PRO A 566 -27.15 -11.01 27.25
N LEU A 567 -27.58 -10.32 26.20
CA LEU A 567 -28.66 -9.32 26.29
C LEU A 567 -30.01 -9.95 26.67
N ARG A 568 -30.33 -11.12 26.10
CA ARG A 568 -31.54 -11.89 26.46
C ARG A 568 -31.50 -12.40 27.90
N VAL A 569 -30.33 -12.79 28.40
CA VAL A 569 -30.17 -13.17 29.82
C VAL A 569 -30.28 -11.93 30.71
N GLY A 570 -29.74 -10.79 30.26
CA GLY A 570 -29.82 -9.50 30.95
C GLY A 570 -31.24 -8.94 31.10
N CYS A 571 -32.21 -9.43 30.31
CA CYS A 571 -33.62 -9.06 30.44
C CYS A 571 -34.18 -9.35 31.86
N TYR A 572 -33.67 -10.39 32.55
CA TYR A 572 -34.07 -10.66 33.94
C TYR A 572 -33.63 -9.56 34.95
N LEU A 573 -32.71 -8.67 34.56
CA LEU A 573 -32.18 -7.61 35.42
C LEU A 573 -32.90 -6.28 35.18
N ASP A 574 -33.20 -5.93 33.92
CA ASP A 574 -33.81 -4.66 33.53
C ASP A 574 -34.43 -4.79 32.12
N ASP A 575 -35.64 -4.26 31.95
CA ASP A 575 -36.39 -4.24 30.68
C ASP A 575 -35.66 -3.46 29.58
N SER A 576 -34.78 -2.53 29.98
CA SER A 576 -33.95 -1.74 29.07
C SER A 576 -33.09 -2.61 28.13
N PHE A 577 -32.69 -3.81 28.57
CA PHE A 577 -31.89 -4.73 27.75
C PHE A 577 -32.68 -5.33 26.57
N LEU A 578 -33.99 -5.52 26.71
CA LEU A 578 -34.86 -5.99 25.63
C LEU A 578 -35.00 -4.95 24.51
N VAL A 579 -35.14 -3.68 24.89
CA VAL A 579 -35.18 -2.54 23.95
C VAL A 579 -33.86 -2.46 23.18
N ILE A 580 -32.73 -2.59 23.87
CA ILE A 580 -31.39 -2.61 23.26
C ILE A 580 -31.24 -3.80 22.30
N GLU A 581 -31.73 -5.00 22.66
CA GLU A 581 -31.74 -6.16 21.77
C GLU A 581 -32.54 -5.88 20.49
N ASN A 582 -33.74 -5.31 20.60
CA ASN A 582 -34.58 -4.97 19.45
C ASN A 582 -33.85 -4.02 18.49
N PHE A 583 -33.20 -2.98 19.00
CA PHE A 583 -32.39 -2.07 18.19
C PHE A 583 -31.22 -2.78 17.50
N ILE A 584 -30.49 -3.62 18.24
CA ILE A 584 -29.36 -4.38 17.69
C ILE A 584 -29.83 -5.35 16.60
N VAL A 585 -30.94 -6.04 16.81
CA VAL A 585 -31.53 -7.00 15.85
C VAL A 585 -31.89 -6.34 14.53
N ILE A 586 -32.53 -5.16 14.55
CA ILE A 586 -32.85 -4.40 13.33
C ILE A 586 -31.56 -4.12 12.54
N GLY A 587 -30.50 -3.70 13.23
CA GLY A 587 -29.17 -3.50 12.63
C GLY A 587 -28.58 -4.79 12.05
N ILE A 588 -28.65 -5.91 12.76
CA ILE A 588 -28.14 -7.22 12.32
C ILE A 588 -28.84 -7.65 11.03
N VAL A 589 -30.17 -7.56 10.95
CA VAL A 589 -30.93 -8.00 9.76
C VAL A 589 -30.46 -7.24 8.53
N ILE A 590 -30.39 -5.90 8.61
CA ILE A 590 -29.92 -5.06 7.51
C ILE A 590 -28.48 -5.42 7.12
N MET A 591 -27.56 -5.46 8.09
CA MET A 591 -26.13 -5.73 7.84
C MET A 591 -25.87 -7.13 7.27
N SER A 592 -26.67 -8.13 7.67
CA SER A 592 -26.49 -9.52 7.23
C SER A 592 -26.67 -9.65 5.71
N THR A 593 -27.69 -9.00 5.15
CA THR A 593 -28.05 -9.10 3.73
C THR A 593 -26.97 -8.54 2.79
N PHE A 594 -26.26 -7.49 3.20
CA PHE A 594 -25.15 -6.91 2.44
C PHE A 594 -24.01 -7.90 2.18
N HIS A 595 -23.87 -8.96 2.98
CA HIS A 595 -22.86 -9.98 2.74
C HIS A 595 -23.07 -10.74 1.42
N PHE A 596 -24.29 -10.75 0.87
CA PHE A 596 -24.58 -11.36 -0.43
C PHE A 596 -23.80 -10.71 -1.58
N LEU A 597 -23.56 -9.39 -1.51
CA LEU A 597 -22.83 -8.63 -2.53
C LEU A 597 -21.39 -9.13 -2.74
N PHE A 598 -20.79 -9.72 -1.69
CA PHE A 598 -19.47 -10.35 -1.78
C PHE A 598 -19.43 -11.47 -2.81
N TYR A 599 -20.48 -12.27 -2.89
CA TYR A 599 -20.54 -13.38 -3.84
C TYR A 599 -20.78 -12.89 -5.28
N CYS A 600 -21.58 -11.82 -5.45
CA CYS A 600 -21.82 -11.16 -6.73
C CYS A 600 -20.55 -10.57 -7.35
N ARG A 601 -19.56 -10.18 -6.54
CA ARG A 601 -18.28 -9.61 -6.99
C ARG A 601 -17.51 -10.51 -7.95
N SER A 602 -17.61 -11.83 -7.76
CA SER A 602 -16.89 -12.82 -8.58
C SER A 602 -17.52 -13.03 -9.97
N LEU A 603 -18.76 -12.57 -10.18
CA LEU A 603 -19.49 -12.74 -11.43
C LEU A 603 -19.07 -11.69 -12.44
N LYS A 604 -18.73 -12.09 -13.67
CA LYS A 604 -18.27 -11.18 -14.73
C LYS A 604 -19.26 -10.07 -15.05
N PHE A 605 -20.55 -10.40 -15.10
CA PHE A 605 -21.60 -9.44 -15.42
C PHE A 605 -21.94 -8.51 -14.25
N VAL A 606 -22.02 -9.02 -13.02
CA VAL A 606 -22.52 -8.26 -11.85
C VAL A 606 -21.41 -7.55 -11.08
N GLY A 607 -20.20 -8.09 -11.08
CA GLY A 607 -19.07 -7.60 -10.26
C GLY A 607 -18.71 -6.12 -10.46
N PRO A 608 -18.60 -5.61 -11.71
CA PRO A 608 -18.35 -4.19 -11.93
C PRO A 608 -19.40 -3.28 -11.26
N PHE A 609 -20.68 -3.64 -11.36
CA PHE A 609 -21.76 -2.85 -10.76
C PHE A 609 -21.62 -2.75 -9.24
N VAL A 610 -21.17 -3.81 -8.57
CA VAL A 610 -20.93 -3.79 -7.11
C VAL A 610 -19.82 -2.78 -6.74
N LEU A 611 -18.74 -2.67 -7.54
CA LEU A 611 -17.74 -1.60 -7.31
C LEU A 611 -18.31 -0.22 -7.48
N MET A 612 -19.13 -0.05 -8.51
CA MET A 612 -19.68 1.25 -8.86
C MET A 612 -20.53 1.75 -7.71
N VAL A 613 -21.45 0.91 -7.22
CA VAL A 613 -22.28 1.23 -6.05
C VAL A 613 -21.41 1.62 -4.86
N TYR A 614 -20.36 0.84 -4.54
CA TYR A 614 -19.50 1.16 -3.40
C TYR A 614 -18.72 2.48 -3.56
N LYS A 615 -18.09 2.70 -4.72
CA LYS A 615 -17.31 3.91 -5.00
C LYS A 615 -18.20 5.16 -4.99
N ILE A 616 -19.41 5.05 -5.55
CA ILE A 616 -20.43 6.11 -5.55
C ILE A 616 -20.84 6.44 -4.12
N ILE A 617 -21.18 5.44 -3.30
CA ILE A 617 -21.60 5.64 -1.90
C ILE A 617 -20.48 6.31 -1.07
N VAL A 618 -19.24 5.83 -1.15
CA VAL A 618 -18.18 6.34 -0.28
C VAL A 618 -17.69 7.71 -0.71
N ARG A 619 -17.51 7.97 -2.02
CA ARG A 619 -16.86 9.21 -2.48
C ARG A 619 -17.86 10.31 -2.79
N ASP A 620 -18.91 9.99 -3.52
CA ASP A 620 -19.79 10.99 -4.12
C ASP A 620 -20.99 11.28 -3.23
N MET A 621 -21.58 10.25 -2.60
CA MET A 621 -22.65 10.46 -1.64
C MET A 621 -22.17 11.19 -0.39
N LEU A 622 -20.95 10.98 0.09
CA LEU A 622 -20.44 11.76 1.23
C LEU A 622 -20.27 13.25 0.90
N ARG A 623 -19.76 13.58 -0.29
CA ARG A 623 -19.63 15.00 -0.71
C ARG A 623 -21.00 15.65 -0.90
N PHE A 624 -21.91 14.91 -1.51
CA PHE A 624 -23.29 15.33 -1.67
C PHE A 624 -23.96 15.53 -0.30
N LEU A 625 -23.87 14.56 0.61
CA LEU A 625 -24.48 14.61 1.95
C LEU A 625 -23.91 15.77 2.79
N LEU A 626 -22.63 16.10 2.65
CA LEU A 626 -22.05 17.28 3.30
C LEU A 626 -22.69 18.58 2.82
N ILE A 627 -22.76 18.79 1.49
CA ILE A 627 -23.40 19.99 0.93
C ILE A 627 -24.89 20.02 1.31
N TYR A 628 -25.57 18.89 1.17
CA TYR A 628 -26.98 18.73 1.50
C TYR A 628 -27.27 19.00 2.98
N SER A 629 -26.39 18.56 3.90
CA SER A 629 -26.55 18.78 5.34
C SER A 629 -26.56 20.26 5.74
N PHE A 630 -25.78 21.12 5.06
CA PHE A 630 -25.80 22.57 5.30
C PHE A 630 -27.16 23.18 4.95
N PHE A 631 -27.73 22.80 3.81
CA PHE A 631 -29.06 23.26 3.43
C PHE A 631 -30.14 22.70 4.35
N LEU A 632 -30.08 21.40 4.65
CA LEU A 632 -31.04 20.75 5.54
C LEU A 632 -31.05 21.39 6.94
N MET A 633 -29.90 21.67 7.54
CA MET A 633 -29.81 22.33 8.84
C MET A 633 -30.39 23.76 8.81
N GLY A 634 -30.07 24.53 7.77
CA GLY A 634 -30.57 25.91 7.63
C GLY A 634 -32.09 25.97 7.50
N PHE A 635 -32.68 25.10 6.68
CA PHE A 635 -34.13 25.04 6.53
C PHE A 635 -34.83 24.38 7.74
N ALA A 636 -34.23 23.37 8.38
CA ALA A 636 -34.78 22.78 9.61
C ALA A 636 -34.92 23.82 10.72
N GLN A 637 -33.94 24.72 10.88
CA GLN A 637 -34.05 25.83 11.83
C GLN A 637 -35.19 26.80 11.48
N ALA A 638 -35.34 27.14 10.19
CA ALA A 638 -36.41 28.01 9.74
C ALA A 638 -37.80 27.40 9.98
N PHE A 639 -37.98 26.13 9.61
CA PHE A 639 -39.25 25.42 9.81
C PHE A 639 -39.55 25.17 11.29
N PHE A 640 -38.56 24.87 12.12
CA PHE A 640 -38.75 24.75 13.57
C PHE A 640 -39.36 26.03 14.18
N VAL A 641 -38.85 27.21 13.80
CA VAL A 641 -39.39 28.49 14.27
C VAL A 641 -40.81 28.74 13.75
N ILE A 642 -41.08 28.39 12.49
CA ILE A 642 -42.41 28.53 11.88
C ILE A 642 -43.43 27.65 12.60
N PHE A 643 -43.13 26.36 12.82
CA PHE A 643 -44.04 25.42 13.47
C PHE A 643 -44.32 25.81 14.93
N LYS A 644 -43.30 26.28 15.68
CA LYS A 644 -43.51 26.88 17.01
C LYS A 644 -44.36 28.16 16.96
N SER A 645 -44.27 28.96 15.90
CA SER A 645 -45.16 30.11 15.74
C SER A 645 -46.60 29.70 15.42
N CYS A 646 -46.80 28.62 14.67
CA CYS A 646 -48.12 28.08 14.37
C CYS A 646 -48.76 27.48 15.64
N GLU A 647 -48.00 26.75 16.45
CA GLU A 647 -48.41 26.24 17.76
C GLU A 647 -48.88 27.38 18.68
N ARG A 648 -48.11 28.48 18.76
CA ARG A 648 -48.52 29.67 19.53
C ARG A 648 -49.80 30.30 19.02
N ALA A 649 -49.97 30.41 17.69
CA ALA A 649 -51.18 30.98 17.10
C ALA A 649 -52.40 30.09 17.36
N GLU A 650 -52.22 28.77 17.37
CA GLU A 650 -53.26 27.80 17.67
C GLU A 650 -53.68 27.87 19.14
N ILE A 651 -52.74 27.97 20.08
CA ILE A 651 -53.04 28.17 21.51
C ILE A 651 -53.89 29.45 21.72
N VAL A 652 -53.50 30.56 21.09
CA VAL A 652 -54.26 31.83 21.17
C VAL A 652 -55.64 31.72 20.52
N TYR A 653 -55.77 31.00 19.41
CA TYR A 653 -57.06 30.75 18.77
C TYR A 653 -57.98 29.91 19.65
N ARG A 654 -57.43 28.90 20.32
CA ARG A 654 -58.12 28.02 21.26
C ARG A 654 -58.63 28.77 22.48
N GLU A 655 -57.79 29.60 23.08
CA GLU A 655 -58.16 30.49 24.19
C GLU A 655 -59.29 31.45 23.79
N LYS A 656 -59.30 31.92 22.54
CA LYS A 656 -60.33 32.83 22.03
C LYS A 656 -61.68 32.15 21.78
N HIS A 657 -61.70 30.85 21.50
CA HIS A 657 -62.92 30.09 21.17
C HIS A 657 -63.37 29.11 22.27
N ASN A 658 -62.72 29.12 23.45
CA ASN A 658 -63.06 28.28 24.62
C ASN A 658 -63.14 26.77 24.34
N TYR A 659 -62.31 26.24 23.44
CA TYR A 659 -62.20 24.79 23.23
C TYR A 659 -61.36 24.12 24.32
N THR A 660 -61.77 22.93 24.75
CA THR A 660 -61.04 22.10 25.74
C THR A 660 -59.93 21.27 25.08
N ASP A 661 -58.96 20.78 25.85
CA ASP A 661 -57.79 20.02 25.32
C ASP A 661 -58.19 18.73 24.57
N ASP A 662 -59.35 18.16 24.92
CA ASP A 662 -59.86 16.87 24.43
C ASP A 662 -60.85 16.99 23.25
N GLU A 663 -61.28 18.21 22.89
CA GLU A 663 -62.20 18.43 21.78
C GLU A 663 -61.45 18.46 20.43
N GLU A 664 -61.51 17.34 19.70
CA GLU A 664 -60.99 17.24 18.33
C GLU A 664 -61.95 17.96 17.36
N TYR A 665 -61.48 19.05 16.75
CA TYR A 665 -62.25 19.82 15.77
C TYR A 665 -61.57 19.81 14.39
N ILE A 666 -62.39 19.94 13.35
CA ILE A 666 -61.96 19.97 11.95
C ILE A 666 -61.07 21.21 11.77
N GLU A 667 -59.77 21.04 11.47
CA GLU A 667 -58.72 22.08 11.36
C GLU A 667 -57.91 22.42 12.64
N ARG A 668 -57.66 21.44 13.52
CA ARG A 668 -56.64 21.55 14.58
C ARG A 668 -55.23 21.48 14.00
N PHE A 669 -54.36 22.41 14.39
CA PHE A 669 -52.94 22.36 14.02
C PHE A 669 -52.17 21.42 14.97
N GLU A 670 -51.55 20.36 14.43
CA GLU A 670 -50.63 19.50 15.18
C GLU A 670 -49.18 19.88 14.90
N ASN A 671 -48.41 20.11 15.97
CA ASN A 671 -47.00 20.41 15.81
C ASN A 671 -46.20 19.14 15.56
N ILE A 672 -45.88 18.86 14.30
CA ILE A 672 -45.05 17.71 13.91
C ILE A 672 -43.54 17.95 14.14
N MET A 673 -43.14 19.18 14.52
CA MET A 673 -41.74 19.56 14.74
C MET A 673 -41.55 20.13 16.15
N GLU A 674 -41.81 19.32 17.17
CA GLU A 674 -41.70 19.76 18.57
C GLU A 674 -40.24 19.97 18.98
N ASP A 675 -39.36 19.07 18.53
CA ASP A 675 -37.93 19.06 18.84
C ASP A 675 -37.05 19.41 17.63
N GLY A 676 -35.87 19.98 17.90
CA GLY A 676 -34.91 20.33 16.85
C GLY A 676 -34.40 19.12 16.05
N VAL A 677 -34.29 17.94 16.68
CA VAL A 677 -33.89 16.69 16.01
C VAL A 677 -35.02 16.18 15.13
N GLU A 678 -36.27 16.26 15.60
CA GLU A 678 -37.45 15.89 14.82
C GLU A 678 -37.60 16.82 13.61
N ALA A 679 -37.39 18.12 13.76
CA ALA A 679 -37.38 19.06 12.64
C ALA A 679 -36.38 18.64 11.55
N VAL A 680 -35.15 18.28 11.91
CA VAL A 680 -34.14 17.77 10.97
C VAL A 680 -34.60 16.49 10.27
N MET A 681 -35.18 15.54 11.01
CA MET A 681 -35.68 14.28 10.46
C MET A 681 -36.87 14.47 9.52
N ARG A 682 -37.84 15.31 9.88
CA ARG A 682 -39.02 15.63 9.06
C ARG A 682 -38.63 16.38 7.79
N MET A 683 -37.65 17.29 7.87
CA MET A 683 -37.08 17.94 6.68
C MET A 683 -36.37 16.95 5.75
N PHE A 684 -35.69 15.94 6.32
CA PHE A 684 -35.08 14.88 5.53
C PHE A 684 -36.14 14.01 4.83
N ILE A 685 -37.17 13.60 5.56
CA ILE A 685 -38.30 12.82 5.01
C ILE A 685 -39.00 13.61 3.89
N MET A 686 -39.21 14.92 4.08
CA MET A 686 -39.77 15.80 3.06
C MET A 686 -38.93 15.79 1.78
N SER A 687 -37.60 15.83 1.88
CA SER A 687 -36.71 15.77 0.71
C SER A 687 -36.78 14.48 -0.11
N VAL A 688 -37.20 13.37 0.52
CA VAL A 688 -37.33 12.06 -0.13
C VAL A 688 -38.66 11.94 -0.88
N GLY A 689 -39.62 12.84 -0.63
CA GLY A 689 -40.87 12.96 -1.38
C GLY A 689 -42.15 12.88 -0.54
N GLU A 690 -42.05 12.79 0.79
CA GLU A 690 -43.22 12.80 1.67
C GLU A 690 -43.56 14.23 2.12
N PHE A 691 -44.10 15.01 1.19
CA PHE A 691 -44.42 16.43 1.40
C PHE A 691 -45.88 16.70 1.80
N GLY A 692 -46.78 15.73 1.54
CA GLY A 692 -48.23 15.89 1.72
C GLY A 692 -48.64 16.15 3.17
N ALA A 693 -48.08 15.39 4.12
CA ALA A 693 -48.36 15.56 5.54
C ALA A 693 -47.91 16.93 6.07
N LEU A 694 -46.71 17.37 5.67
CA LEU A 694 -46.15 18.65 6.13
C LEU A 694 -46.93 19.83 5.54
N TYR A 695 -47.27 19.78 4.25
CA TYR A 695 -48.05 20.84 3.61
C TYR A 695 -49.47 20.94 4.17
N LYS A 696 -50.12 19.81 4.49
CA LYS A 696 -51.46 19.80 5.12
C LYS A 696 -51.45 20.58 6.44
N ASN A 697 -50.53 20.24 7.34
CA ASN A 697 -50.40 20.92 8.63
C ASN A 697 -49.98 22.39 8.48
N LEU A 698 -49.14 22.70 7.48
CA LEU A 698 -48.77 24.08 7.17
C LEU A 698 -49.96 24.91 6.65
N ASN A 699 -50.91 24.29 5.95
CA ASN A 699 -52.10 24.95 5.45
C ASN A 699 -53.13 25.22 6.55
N GLU A 700 -53.15 24.37 7.58
CA GLU A 700 -53.98 24.50 8.79
C GLU A 700 -53.42 25.54 9.78
N CYS A 701 -52.20 26.05 9.56
CA CYS A 701 -51.60 27.08 10.40
C CYS A 701 -52.32 28.45 10.27
N LYS A 702 -52.84 28.94 11.39
CA LYS A 702 -53.59 30.21 11.50
C LYS A 702 -52.72 31.47 11.76
N SER A 703 -51.40 31.30 11.89
CA SER A 703 -50.47 32.42 12.15
C SER A 703 -50.36 33.37 10.95
N SER A 704 -50.06 34.65 11.21
CA SER A 704 -49.73 35.63 10.16
C SER A 704 -48.47 35.25 9.34
N ILE A 705 -47.68 34.27 9.81
CA ILE A 705 -46.49 33.75 9.13
C ILE A 705 -46.84 32.65 8.10
N ALA A 706 -48.07 32.14 8.07
CA ALA A 706 -48.53 31.11 7.12
C ALA A 706 -48.26 31.38 5.62
N PRO A 707 -48.39 32.61 5.08
CA PRO A 707 -48.01 32.85 3.68
C PRO A 707 -46.48 32.79 3.47
N GLN A 708 -45.69 33.23 4.46
CA GLN A 708 -44.22 33.16 4.38
C GLN A 708 -43.74 31.71 4.43
N SER A 709 -44.38 30.86 5.23
CA SER A 709 -44.03 29.45 5.34
C SER A 709 -44.31 28.67 4.05
N LYS A 710 -45.42 28.99 3.34
CA LYS A 710 -45.72 28.42 2.01
C LYS A 710 -44.66 28.79 0.96
N VAL A 711 -44.12 30.01 1.02
CA VAL A 711 -43.03 30.45 0.14
C VAL A 711 -41.72 29.71 0.45
N PHE A 712 -41.34 29.59 1.73
CA PHE A 712 -40.15 28.84 2.12
C PHE A 712 -40.25 27.35 1.79
N PHE A 713 -41.45 26.77 1.85
CA PHE A 713 -41.73 25.40 1.42
C PHE A 713 -41.48 25.19 -0.08
N ILE A 714 -42.03 26.05 -0.93
CA ILE A 714 -41.79 25.99 -2.38
C ILE A 714 -40.31 26.21 -2.71
N LEU A 715 -39.66 27.15 -2.02
CA LEU A 715 -38.24 27.43 -2.21
C LEU A 715 -37.37 26.23 -1.84
N PHE A 716 -37.64 25.60 -0.69
CA PHE A 716 -36.93 24.39 -0.27
C PHE A 716 -37.12 23.27 -1.29
N GLU A 717 -38.35 23.02 -1.72
CA GLU A 717 -38.66 21.97 -2.69
C GLU A 717 -37.94 22.19 -4.02
N LEU A 718 -37.92 23.42 -4.52
CA LEU A 718 -37.20 23.75 -5.76
C LEU A 718 -35.68 23.54 -5.60
N ILE A 719 -35.08 24.05 -4.51
CA ILE A 719 -33.64 23.91 -4.28
C ILE A 719 -33.27 22.43 -4.14
N VAL A 720 -34.04 21.68 -3.35
CA VAL A 720 -33.79 20.26 -3.09
C VAL A 720 -33.97 19.45 -4.36
N THR A 721 -35.08 19.57 -5.08
CA THR A 721 -35.28 18.81 -6.33
C THR A 721 -34.22 19.12 -7.40
N VAL A 722 -33.84 20.40 -7.56
CA VAL A 722 -32.79 20.80 -8.50
C VAL A 722 -31.41 20.27 -8.07
N MET A 723 -31.08 20.33 -6.77
CA MET A 723 -29.81 19.83 -6.25
C MET A 723 -29.74 18.30 -6.25
N LEU A 724 -30.81 17.63 -5.83
CA LEU A 724 -30.93 16.17 -5.74
C LEU A 724 -30.86 15.53 -7.11
N LEU A 725 -31.56 16.07 -8.12
CA LEU A 725 -31.56 15.46 -9.45
C LEU A 725 -30.30 15.84 -10.22
N ASN A 726 -29.92 17.13 -10.29
CA ASN A 726 -28.89 17.53 -11.24
C ASN A 726 -27.46 17.23 -10.78
N LEU A 727 -27.13 17.44 -9.50
CA LEU A 727 -25.77 17.21 -9.02
C LEU A 727 -25.49 15.73 -8.76
N LEU A 728 -26.47 15.01 -8.19
CA LEU A 728 -26.33 13.58 -7.89
C LEU A 728 -26.20 12.76 -9.18
N ILE A 729 -27.12 12.97 -10.15
CA ILE A 729 -27.09 12.23 -11.43
C ILE A 729 -25.81 12.55 -12.18
N ALA A 730 -25.40 13.83 -12.27
CA ALA A 730 -24.17 14.20 -12.98
C ALA A 730 -22.91 13.57 -12.35
N MET A 731 -22.79 13.54 -11.03
CA MET A 731 -21.65 12.90 -10.36
C MET A 731 -21.68 11.37 -10.52
N MET A 732 -22.84 10.73 -10.36
CA MET A 732 -22.98 9.29 -10.54
C MET A 732 -22.69 8.85 -11.97
N THR A 733 -23.19 9.57 -12.99
CA THR A 733 -22.94 9.23 -14.40
C THR A 733 -21.45 9.33 -14.75
N ARG A 734 -20.76 10.38 -14.30
CA ARG A 734 -19.31 10.51 -14.57
C ARG A 734 -18.48 9.41 -13.91
N THR A 735 -18.85 8.99 -12.71
CA THR A 735 -18.17 7.85 -12.05
C THR A 735 -18.54 6.53 -12.70
N TYR A 736 -19.77 6.39 -13.18
CA TYR A 736 -20.21 5.24 -13.94
C TYR A 736 -19.37 5.06 -15.20
N GLU A 737 -19.28 6.10 -16.04
CA GLU A 737 -18.51 6.07 -17.29
C GLU A 737 -17.05 5.71 -17.03
N LYS A 738 -16.41 6.37 -16.05
CA LYS A 738 -15.01 6.10 -15.71
C LYS A 738 -14.74 4.67 -15.24
N ILE A 739 -15.69 4.04 -14.54
CA ILE A 739 -15.53 2.65 -14.06
C ILE A 739 -15.93 1.65 -15.14
N ALA A 740 -16.97 1.94 -15.93
CA ALA A 740 -17.42 1.11 -17.04
C ALA A 740 -16.35 0.98 -18.13
N GLU A 741 -15.57 2.03 -18.38
CA GLU A 741 -14.38 1.99 -19.26
C GLU A 741 -13.29 1.03 -18.76
N THR A 742 -13.32 0.63 -17.49
CA THR A 742 -12.33 -0.24 -16.86
C THR A 742 -12.86 -1.67 -16.63
N GLU A 743 -13.24 -2.41 -17.68
CA GLU A 743 -13.56 -3.86 -17.57
C GLU A 743 -12.46 -4.64 -16.80
N LYS A 744 -11.22 -4.16 -16.87
CA LYS A 744 -10.05 -4.72 -16.16
C LYS A 744 -10.13 -4.58 -14.63
N GLU A 745 -10.88 -3.62 -14.08
CA GLU A 745 -11.09 -3.51 -12.62
C GLU A 745 -11.79 -4.75 -12.07
N TRP A 746 -12.73 -5.33 -12.82
CA TRP A 746 -13.37 -6.59 -12.42
C TRP A 746 -12.36 -7.74 -12.33
N LYS A 747 -11.41 -7.85 -13.28
CA LYS A 747 -10.34 -8.87 -13.20
C LYS A 747 -9.55 -8.73 -11.90
N ARG A 748 -9.25 -7.50 -11.45
CA ARG A 748 -8.61 -7.24 -10.16
C ARG A 748 -9.45 -7.74 -8.99
N GLN A 749 -10.75 -7.47 -8.98
CA GLN A 749 -11.64 -7.95 -7.92
C GLN A 749 -11.72 -9.47 -7.86
N TRP A 750 -11.87 -10.10 -9.02
CA TRP A 750 -11.90 -11.54 -9.14
C TRP A 750 -10.61 -12.17 -8.62
N ALA A 751 -9.46 -11.58 -8.96
CA ALA A 751 -8.16 -11.98 -8.41
C ALA A 751 -8.07 -11.80 -6.89
N GLN A 752 -8.58 -10.68 -6.34
CA GLN A 752 -8.64 -10.48 -4.88
C GLN A 752 -9.46 -11.58 -4.19
N VAL A 753 -10.59 -11.99 -4.78
CA VAL A 753 -11.41 -13.09 -4.26
C VAL A 753 -10.64 -14.41 -4.29
N ILE A 754 -9.95 -14.73 -5.39
CA ILE A 754 -9.11 -15.94 -5.50
C ILE A 754 -8.03 -15.96 -4.41
N LEU A 755 -7.26 -14.89 -4.26
CA LEU A 755 -6.20 -14.80 -3.26
C LEU A 755 -6.74 -14.92 -1.83
N MET A 756 -7.93 -14.40 -1.58
CA MET A 756 -8.58 -14.53 -0.28
C MET A 756 -9.04 -15.98 0.00
N LEU A 757 -9.56 -16.68 -1.00
CA LEU A 757 -9.91 -18.10 -0.89
C LEU A 757 -8.66 -18.96 -0.67
N GLU A 758 -7.56 -18.61 -1.34
CA GLU A 758 -6.26 -19.24 -1.16
C GLU A 758 -5.74 -19.07 0.28
N GLN A 759 -5.86 -17.86 0.85
CA GLN A 759 -5.44 -17.58 2.22
C GLN A 759 -6.19 -18.40 3.29
N SER A 760 -7.46 -18.73 3.05
CA SER A 760 -8.24 -19.58 3.96
C SER A 760 -7.96 -21.07 3.81
N SER A 761 -7.23 -21.48 2.76
CA SER A 761 -6.83 -22.87 2.54
C SER A 761 -5.59 -23.24 3.36
N SER A 762 -5.54 -24.49 3.84
CA SER A 762 -4.37 -24.99 4.58
C SER A 762 -3.12 -25.06 3.68
N ALA A 763 -1.92 -25.06 4.26
CA ALA A 763 -0.67 -25.07 3.50
C ALA A 763 -0.53 -26.32 2.61
N SER A 764 -0.97 -27.47 3.09
CA SER A 764 -0.97 -28.73 2.34
C SER A 764 -1.94 -28.71 1.17
N GLU A 765 -3.16 -28.17 1.36
CA GLU A 765 -4.14 -28.01 0.28
C GLU A 765 -3.66 -27.03 -0.79
N ARG A 766 -2.98 -25.95 -0.39
CA ARG A 766 -2.34 -24.99 -1.31
C ARG A 766 -1.23 -25.64 -2.13
N LEU A 767 -0.39 -26.45 -1.51
CA LEU A 767 0.66 -27.17 -2.23
C LEU A 767 0.05 -28.19 -3.22
N LEU A 768 -1.02 -28.89 -2.81
CA LEU A 768 -1.74 -29.81 -3.69
C LEU A 768 -2.40 -29.08 -4.86
N SER A 769 -2.98 -27.90 -4.64
CA SER A 769 -3.57 -27.11 -5.72
C SER A 769 -2.49 -26.63 -6.68
N LEU A 770 -1.34 -26.14 -6.19
CA LEU A 770 -0.17 -25.79 -6.99
C LEU A 770 0.27 -26.95 -7.91
N TYR A 771 0.33 -28.18 -7.40
CA TYR A 771 0.71 -29.34 -8.20
C TYR A 771 -0.29 -29.73 -9.28
N ARG A 772 -1.56 -29.33 -9.17
CA ARG A 772 -2.57 -29.63 -10.19
C ARG A 772 -2.44 -28.77 -11.45
N TYR A 773 -2.05 -27.50 -11.30
CA TYR A 773 -1.93 -26.58 -12.44
C TYR A 773 -0.48 -26.38 -12.92
N THR A 774 0.53 -26.90 -12.21
CA THR A 774 1.94 -26.82 -12.62
C THR A 774 2.49 -28.15 -13.13
N ARG A 775 3.57 -28.07 -13.93
CA ARG A 775 4.30 -29.23 -14.45
C ARG A 775 5.80 -29.09 -14.17
N PRO A 776 6.54 -30.19 -13.96
CA PRO A 776 7.99 -30.12 -13.78
C PRO A 776 8.67 -29.62 -15.07
N ILE A 777 9.69 -28.78 -14.92
CA ILE A 777 10.49 -28.28 -16.04
C ILE A 777 11.40 -29.40 -16.56
N ARG A 778 11.63 -29.42 -17.87
CA ARG A 778 12.45 -30.46 -18.52
C ARG A 778 13.94 -30.35 -18.16
N SER A 779 14.46 -29.13 -18.05
CA SER A 779 15.86 -28.82 -17.74
C SER A 779 16.20 -29.15 -16.28
N ASP A 780 15.31 -28.80 -15.35
CA ASP A 780 15.44 -29.10 -13.93
C ASP A 780 14.14 -29.67 -13.38
N LYS A 781 14.13 -30.98 -13.06
CA LYS A 781 12.96 -31.67 -12.50
C LYS A 781 12.58 -31.17 -11.10
N ARG A 782 13.46 -30.44 -10.41
CA ARG A 782 13.19 -29.85 -9.10
C ARG A 782 12.35 -28.59 -9.21
N ARG A 783 12.39 -27.90 -10.35
CA ARG A 783 11.62 -26.69 -10.60
C ARG A 783 10.33 -27.02 -11.34
N ARG A 784 9.27 -26.28 -11.02
CA ARG A 784 7.98 -26.40 -11.72
C ARG A 784 7.70 -25.14 -12.52
N ALA A 785 6.97 -25.31 -13.61
CA ALA A 785 6.52 -24.24 -14.47
C ALA A 785 5.02 -24.35 -14.76
N PHE A 786 4.43 -23.19 -15.02
CA PHE A 786 3.12 -23.09 -15.62
C PHE A 786 3.25 -23.09 -17.13
N VAL A 787 2.45 -23.92 -17.80
CA VAL A 787 2.58 -24.17 -19.24
C VAL A 787 1.43 -23.49 -19.97
N VAL A 788 1.79 -22.54 -20.82
CA VAL A 788 0.88 -21.70 -21.60
C VAL A 788 1.01 -22.05 -23.07
N LYS A 789 -0.13 -22.21 -23.75
CA LYS A 789 -0.17 -22.41 -25.20
C LYS A 789 -0.48 -21.09 -25.88
N VAL A 790 0.51 -20.52 -26.56
CA VAL A 790 0.35 -19.25 -27.30
C VAL A 790 0.32 -19.55 -28.79
N LYS A 791 -0.66 -18.97 -29.50
CA LYS A 791 -0.65 -18.91 -30.96
C LYS A 791 0.19 -17.71 -31.38
N SER A 792 1.35 -17.94 -31.99
CA SER A 792 2.16 -16.87 -32.58
C SER A 792 1.57 -16.45 -33.91
N ASP A 793 1.12 -15.21 -34.02
CA ASP A 793 0.82 -14.60 -35.32
C ASP A 793 2.14 -14.29 -36.03
N GLU A 794 2.36 -14.87 -37.22
CA GLU A 794 3.60 -14.72 -37.99
C GLU A 794 3.97 -13.25 -38.32
N ARG A 795 3.01 -12.32 -38.19
CA ARG A 795 3.18 -10.88 -38.48
C ARG A 795 3.64 -10.04 -37.29
N GLN A 796 3.58 -10.57 -36.06
CA GLN A 796 3.94 -9.84 -34.82
C GLN A 796 5.17 -10.44 -34.14
N GLN A 797 6.13 -11.00 -34.88
CA GLN A 797 7.45 -11.20 -34.29
C GLN A 797 8.07 -9.82 -34.10
N PRO A 798 8.31 -9.34 -32.85
CA PRO A 798 9.12 -8.16 -32.67
C PRO A 798 10.46 -8.35 -33.38
N GLN A 799 10.94 -7.30 -34.07
CA GLN A 799 12.26 -7.28 -34.71
C GLN A 799 13.42 -7.40 -33.71
N PHE A 800 13.14 -7.51 -32.41
CA PHE A 800 14.07 -8.06 -31.44
C PHE A 800 14.34 -9.51 -31.84
N LYS A 801 15.41 -9.73 -32.62
CA LYS A 801 16.02 -11.04 -32.81
C LYS A 801 16.33 -11.57 -31.40
N LEU A 802 15.39 -12.32 -30.84
CA LEU A 802 15.57 -13.17 -29.67
C LEU A 802 16.64 -14.19 -30.02
N ILE A 803 17.90 -13.80 -29.84
CA ILE A 803 18.99 -14.75 -29.67
C ILE A 803 18.72 -15.32 -28.29
N ALA A 804 17.97 -16.42 -28.25
CA ALA A 804 17.87 -17.23 -27.04
C ALA A 804 19.30 -17.40 -26.48
N PRO A 805 19.53 -17.20 -25.17
CA PRO A 805 20.84 -17.42 -24.58
C PRO A 805 21.37 -18.76 -25.08
N ARG A 806 22.53 -18.73 -25.76
CA ARG A 806 23.12 -19.88 -26.45
C ARG A 806 23.13 -21.07 -25.49
N GLY A 807 22.23 -22.05 -25.70
CA GLY A 807 22.18 -23.24 -24.86
C GLY A 807 20.82 -23.92 -24.64
N LYS A 808 19.67 -23.35 -25.01
CA LYS A 808 18.37 -24.02 -24.82
C LYS A 808 17.98 -24.88 -26.05
N PRO A 809 18.01 -26.23 -25.99
CA PRO A 809 17.58 -27.06 -27.11
C PRO A 809 16.05 -27.04 -27.26
N SER A 810 15.53 -26.48 -28.35
CA SER A 810 14.11 -26.60 -28.71
C SER A 810 13.89 -27.74 -29.70
N ILE A 811 12.97 -28.67 -29.41
CA ILE A 811 12.54 -29.67 -30.40
C ILE A 811 11.58 -29.01 -31.38
N ARG A 812 11.98 -28.91 -32.65
CA ARG A 812 11.05 -28.66 -33.77
C ARG A 812 10.42 -29.99 -34.15
N LEU A 813 9.14 -30.16 -33.88
CA LEU A 813 8.37 -31.24 -34.47
C LEU A 813 8.05 -30.82 -35.91
N SER A 814 8.67 -31.46 -36.89
CA SER A 814 8.38 -31.22 -38.31
C SER A 814 7.08 -31.92 -38.70
N ASN A 815 6.35 -31.32 -39.66
CA ASN A 815 5.06 -31.82 -40.16
C ASN A 815 5.10 -33.24 -40.78
N ASN A 816 6.29 -33.86 -40.91
CA ASN A 816 6.47 -35.18 -41.52
C ASN A 816 6.69 -36.33 -40.52
N SER A 817 6.46 -36.12 -39.23
CA SER A 817 6.53 -37.22 -38.25
C SER A 817 5.14 -37.83 -38.03
N SER A 818 4.92 -38.99 -38.64
CA SER A 818 3.75 -39.85 -38.42
C SER A 818 3.53 -40.06 -36.92
N ILE A 819 2.33 -39.69 -36.46
CA ILE A 819 1.91 -39.75 -35.07
C ILE A 819 1.77 -41.23 -34.66
N HIS A 820 2.74 -41.78 -33.94
CA HIS A 820 2.48 -42.92 -33.07
C HIS A 820 1.94 -42.39 -31.74
N VAL A 821 0.61 -42.32 -31.63
CA VAL A 821 -0.08 -42.17 -30.34
C VAL A 821 0.17 -43.43 -29.54
N LEU A 822 1.16 -43.42 -28.63
CA LEU A 822 1.26 -44.43 -27.58
C LEU A 822 0.20 -44.13 -26.52
N HIS A 823 -0.96 -44.77 -26.69
CA HIS A 823 -1.93 -45.01 -25.63
C HIS A 823 -1.24 -45.87 -24.55
N VAL A 824 -0.75 -45.26 -23.47
CA VAL A 824 -0.43 -46.01 -22.24
C VAL A 824 -1.69 -45.98 -21.38
N LEU A 825 -2.56 -46.94 -21.67
CA LEU A 825 -3.66 -47.33 -20.79
C LEU A 825 -3.09 -47.89 -19.48
N SER A 826 -3.64 -47.40 -18.38
CA SER A 826 -3.48 -47.99 -17.05
C SER A 826 -3.97 -49.44 -17.02
N LYS A 827 -3.10 -50.33 -16.55
CA LYS A 827 -3.39 -51.63 -15.91
C LYS A 827 -2.22 -51.86 -14.94
N ASN A 828 -2.32 -52.36 -13.72
CA ASN A 828 -3.36 -52.92 -12.83
C ASN A 828 -2.61 -53.23 -11.49
N PRO A 829 -3.25 -53.80 -10.44
CA PRO A 829 -4.64 -54.21 -10.30
C PRO A 829 -5.46 -53.38 -9.32
#